data_AF-A0A1H5HUB5-F1
#
_entry.id   AF-A0A1H5HUB5-F1
#
_cell.length_a   1.000
_cell.length_b   1.000
_cell.length_c   1.000
_cell.angle_alpha   90.00
_cell.angle_beta   90.00
_cell.angle_gamma   90.00
#
_symmetry.space_group_name_H-M   'P 1'
#
loop_
_entity.id
_entity.type
_entity.pdbx_description
1 polymer ?
#
loop_
_entity_poly.entity_id
_entity_poly.type
_entity_poly.pdbx_seq_one_letter_code
_entity_poly.pdbx_strand_id
1 'polypeptide(L)'
;MRSLILCAILCTSLCGSADAASSDLRRLPFPFGQMVTISSDADYEAPWHEAAIHRFLNEDLGLPISDSVWVSSSSGLPDVGAFFESFSGLNRQPSLVDNLPVFELLTREWHRGNIDHLHSWSDDMVPQYKATFPEPVKLSRSSTEVSLPDAPWLKSFEHRRGYQQLRLLLDGTAPQDLTIEVRFADGTSSSYTNDVIRSMESDGDAKTQTPRTITLVLNEEWPLGSRINDVSAPLPAVTALLLRAPSCTTGCDTRITGIERDNFSRYSVLAQIPFLEYMNIRPSIATGHGGVTYHPDFEGPGPHYHRGDLLDQGPGKDVVRRDMEGLAARKGSDAYHADILKKLGIRSVTAIYNPPHQETVNFASQIPAAFESFAGFYALVKTHGDFGALGSPLSDVPKMLAELDPAMADFDAQRFLCRENVYCRQADQGSTSGGLIALSLALVSKGRTVEHNWYTHFGTTRFDPTFHATTESPFGPATMAAFAELSMHYYDPTANHPFGQRVWVPAAGVWANYNILRTGIGDHLTVDPHTSAVQIRSYFDPVLGTVFPDRAAGTRDLNGLTVFVKDSSVATVSIDGEPITYFVRNPADESGRQSITVVDDNTPTIILGKVAPEHSARISSTGGQYEWISGQESSGPSAFARLIAQSNVASVSFGMNSLSVFNATHIAFSYRIRRDDGAAPSGHASIVFKRADATHVEFTDVIPPALAPGNSYAIFDQHNSGQQWQSTTIPQHSLRWSEDWVGRRLPLVLGRIESVEVQLKDARPGDILEVGDLKTLRPSANGVSQNQTVVAAGRVTGLAGKAAAGVTVTGDFDGLKRQTVTDAAGFYVFSGVKRGSIAAIKAGSCAPTRGDLIELEMNEVEIDIDLRPFS
;
A
#
# COMPACT_ATOMS: atom_id res chain seq x y z
N MET A 1 50.96 -62.28 -25.79
CA MET A 1 51.11 -61.02 -26.55
C MET A 1 49.76 -60.68 -27.15
N ARG A 2 49.24 -59.48 -26.87
CA ARG A 2 47.92 -58.91 -27.24
C ARG A 2 46.67 -59.47 -26.55
N SER A 3 45.97 -58.59 -25.83
CA SER A 3 44.51 -58.49 -25.78
C SER A 3 44.10 -57.08 -25.35
N LEU A 4 43.11 -56.54 -26.07
CA LEU A 4 42.53 -55.20 -25.98
C LEU A 4 41.83 -54.96 -24.64
N ILE A 5 41.94 -53.74 -24.08
CA ILE A 5 40.88 -53.08 -23.32
C ILE A 5 40.84 -51.59 -23.72
N LEU A 6 39.64 -51.14 -24.05
CA LEU A 6 39.26 -49.84 -24.59
C LEU A 6 39.04 -48.84 -23.43
N CYS A 7 39.62 -47.65 -23.52
CA CYS A 7 39.36 -46.53 -22.60
C CYS A 7 38.00 -45.87 -22.92
N ALA A 8 37.13 -45.78 -21.90
CA ALA A 8 36.02 -44.83 -21.86
C ALA A 8 36.30 -43.82 -20.74
N ILE A 9 36.44 -42.54 -21.12
CA ILE A 9 36.57 -41.40 -20.22
C ILE A 9 35.16 -40.91 -19.90
N LEU A 10 34.83 -40.90 -18.60
CA LEU A 10 33.61 -40.32 -18.04
C LEU A 10 33.68 -38.78 -18.08
N CYS A 11 32.90 -38.17 -18.97
CA CYS A 11 32.41 -36.80 -18.81
C CYS A 11 30.99 -36.89 -18.23
N THR A 12 30.86 -36.67 -16.91
CA THR A 12 29.54 -36.45 -16.30
C THR A 12 29.14 -34.99 -16.50
N SER A 13 28.36 -34.76 -17.54
CA SER A 13 27.52 -33.57 -17.70
C SER A 13 26.41 -33.58 -16.64
N LEU A 14 26.55 -32.77 -15.59
CA LEU A 14 25.45 -32.32 -14.74
C LEU A 14 24.71 -31.21 -15.49
N CYS A 15 23.88 -31.60 -16.45
CA CYS A 15 22.89 -30.73 -17.08
C CYS A 15 21.54 -30.90 -16.38
N GLY A 16 20.95 -29.77 -16.01
CA GLY A 16 19.50 -29.52 -16.11
C GLY A 16 18.60 -30.36 -15.23
N SER A 17 18.17 -29.77 -14.11
CA SER A 17 16.82 -29.99 -13.61
C SER A 17 15.84 -29.87 -14.79
N ALA A 18 15.07 -30.93 -15.01
CA ALA A 18 14.14 -31.05 -16.12
C ALA A 18 13.15 -29.88 -16.16
N ASP A 19 13.20 -29.11 -17.26
CA ASP A 19 12.13 -28.22 -17.68
C ASP A 19 10.85 -29.04 -17.85
N ALA A 20 9.88 -28.79 -16.97
CA ALA A 20 8.50 -29.19 -17.22
C ALA A 20 8.01 -28.51 -18.51
N ALA A 21 7.26 -29.24 -19.33
CA ALA A 21 6.77 -28.78 -20.62
C ALA A 21 6.16 -27.36 -20.56
N SER A 22 6.66 -26.50 -21.45
CA SER A 22 6.02 -25.33 -22.08
C SER A 22 4.74 -24.80 -21.42
N SER A 23 4.84 -24.16 -20.25
CA SER A 23 3.74 -23.29 -19.85
C SER A 23 3.68 -22.11 -20.84
N ASP A 24 2.49 -21.78 -21.33
CA ASP A 24 2.26 -20.54 -22.09
C ASP A 24 2.29 -19.32 -21.17
N LEU A 25 3.01 -19.38 -20.04
CA LEU A 25 3.07 -18.36 -19.02
C LEU A 25 4.50 -17.82 -18.89
N ARG A 26 4.61 -16.50 -18.72
CA ARG A 26 5.88 -15.91 -18.26
C ARG A 26 5.98 -15.97 -16.75
N ARG A 27 7.23 -16.04 -16.27
CA ARG A 27 7.58 -15.95 -14.85
C ARG A 27 7.30 -14.57 -14.24
N LEU A 28 7.56 -13.51 -15.00
CA LEU A 28 7.37 -12.11 -14.63
C LEU A 28 6.57 -11.39 -15.72
N PRO A 29 5.92 -10.26 -15.40
CA PRO A 29 5.17 -9.49 -16.38
C PRO A 29 6.06 -9.04 -17.55
N PHE A 30 5.55 -9.05 -18.78
CA PHE A 30 6.28 -8.46 -19.92
C PHE A 30 6.48 -6.95 -19.70
N PRO A 31 7.65 -6.37 -20.04
CA PRO A 31 8.84 -6.95 -20.67
C PRO A 31 9.95 -7.29 -19.66
N PHE A 32 9.61 -7.54 -18.39
CA PHE A 32 10.60 -7.59 -17.32
C PHE A 32 11.18 -8.99 -17.12
N GLY A 33 12.50 -9.07 -17.07
CA GLY A 33 13.24 -10.30 -16.72
C GLY A 33 13.70 -10.36 -15.27
N GLN A 34 13.58 -9.25 -14.55
CA GLN A 34 14.03 -9.05 -13.17
C GLN A 34 12.91 -8.37 -12.36
N MET A 35 12.94 -8.48 -11.04
CA MET A 35 11.97 -7.84 -10.15
C MET A 35 12.68 -7.25 -8.94
N VAL A 36 12.38 -5.98 -8.64
CA VAL A 36 12.82 -5.30 -7.43
C VAL A 36 11.62 -4.54 -6.85
N THR A 37 11.25 -4.86 -5.61
CA THR A 37 10.28 -4.12 -4.81
C THR A 37 10.85 -3.84 -3.43
N ILE A 38 10.20 -2.94 -2.68
CA ILE A 38 10.56 -2.59 -1.32
C ILE A 38 9.31 -2.73 -0.45
N SER A 39 9.42 -3.50 0.63
CA SER A 39 8.49 -3.48 1.76
C SER A 39 9.11 -2.57 2.82
N SER A 40 8.78 -1.27 2.77
CA SER A 40 9.30 -0.29 3.72
C SER A 40 8.52 -0.31 5.02
N ASP A 41 9.23 -0.06 6.11
CA ASP A 41 8.69 0.19 7.43
C ASP A 41 8.73 1.70 7.76
N ALA A 42 7.64 2.20 8.33
CA ALA A 42 7.38 3.59 8.70
C ALA A 42 8.04 4.01 10.04
N ASP A 43 8.97 3.22 10.60
CA ASP A 43 9.70 3.63 11.79
C ASP A 43 10.44 4.96 11.60
N TYR A 44 10.22 5.87 12.56
CA TYR A 44 10.83 7.19 12.60
C TYR A 44 10.55 8.07 11.37
N GLU A 45 9.52 7.73 10.61
CA GLU A 45 9.10 8.45 9.42
C GLU A 45 8.07 9.53 9.78
N ALA A 46 8.52 10.78 9.72
CA ALA A 46 7.62 11.91 9.93
C ALA A 46 6.66 12.06 8.73
N PRO A 47 5.38 12.44 8.94
CA PRO A 47 4.40 12.51 7.86
C PRO A 47 4.79 13.40 6.67
N TRP A 48 5.51 14.50 6.90
CA TRP A 48 6.02 15.34 5.82
C TRP A 48 7.14 14.68 5.01
N HIS A 49 7.94 13.82 5.65
CA HIS A 49 9.05 13.12 5.04
C HIS A 49 8.53 11.99 4.16
N GLU A 50 7.52 11.26 4.62
CA GLU A 50 6.76 10.27 3.84
C GLU A 50 6.22 10.89 2.54
N ALA A 51 5.49 12.02 2.65
CA ALA A 51 4.97 12.72 1.48
C ALA A 51 6.09 13.18 0.53
N ALA A 52 7.25 13.58 1.05
CA ALA A 52 8.40 13.96 0.24
C ALA A 52 9.06 12.77 -0.46
N ILE A 53 9.18 11.63 0.22
CA ILE A 53 9.68 10.36 -0.32
C ILE A 53 8.81 9.92 -1.49
N HIS A 54 7.48 9.90 -1.30
CA HIS A 54 6.57 9.48 -2.36
C HIS A 54 6.45 10.47 -3.52
N ARG A 55 6.59 11.77 -3.26
CA ARG A 55 6.74 12.73 -4.36
C ARG A 55 7.96 12.40 -5.22
N PHE A 56 9.09 12.07 -4.61
CA PHE A 56 10.29 11.70 -5.34
C PHE A 56 10.15 10.35 -6.07
N LEU A 57 9.73 9.29 -5.38
CA LEU A 57 9.65 7.95 -5.96
C LEU A 57 8.50 7.83 -6.97
N ASN A 58 7.29 8.22 -6.58
CA ASN A 58 6.06 7.93 -7.31
C ASN A 58 5.70 9.01 -8.34
N GLU A 59 5.98 10.30 -8.08
CA GLU A 59 5.67 11.37 -9.04
C GLU A 59 6.85 11.74 -9.94
N ASP A 60 8.05 11.93 -9.37
CA ASP A 60 9.21 12.40 -10.12
C ASP A 60 9.83 11.26 -10.93
N LEU A 61 9.99 10.07 -10.33
CA LEU A 61 10.58 8.89 -10.96
C LEU A 61 9.54 7.89 -11.49
N GLY A 62 8.26 8.03 -11.16
CA GLY A 62 7.21 7.13 -11.61
C GLY A 62 7.40 5.67 -11.16
N LEU A 63 8.15 5.43 -10.09
CA LEU A 63 8.32 4.10 -9.50
C LEU A 63 7.15 3.84 -8.55
N PRO A 64 6.31 2.81 -8.78
CA PRO A 64 5.17 2.53 -7.90
C PRO A 64 5.64 1.76 -6.65
N ILE A 65 6.65 2.30 -5.95
CA ILE A 65 7.13 1.79 -4.67
C ILE A 65 6.20 2.34 -3.59
N SER A 66 5.73 1.45 -2.72
CA SER A 66 4.83 1.78 -1.64
C SER A 66 5.52 1.73 -0.28
N ASP A 67 4.85 2.29 0.72
CA ASP A 67 5.22 2.24 2.13
C ASP A 67 4.13 1.56 2.99
N SER A 68 4.46 1.39 4.25
CA SER A 68 3.61 0.94 5.33
C SER A 68 3.09 2.11 6.16
N VAL A 69 2.17 1.82 7.08
CA VAL A 69 1.71 2.79 8.08
C VAL A 69 1.40 2.08 9.39
N TRP A 70 1.57 2.78 10.51
CA TRP A 70 1.03 2.34 11.80
C TRP A 70 -0.47 2.64 11.86
N VAL A 71 -1.29 1.69 12.33
CA VAL A 71 -2.69 2.04 12.61
C VAL A 71 -2.74 3.03 13.78
N SER A 72 -2.06 2.72 14.88
CA SER A 72 -2.03 3.53 16.09
C SER A 72 -0.59 3.86 16.48
N SER A 73 -0.36 5.12 16.89
CA SER A 73 0.83 5.48 17.63
C SER A 73 0.51 5.51 19.12
N SER A 74 1.34 4.86 19.90
CA SER A 74 1.33 4.88 21.35
C SER A 74 2.44 5.75 21.93
N SER A 75 3.39 6.18 21.11
CA SER A 75 4.43 7.14 21.47
C SER A 75 4.00 8.60 21.34
N GLY A 76 3.03 8.89 20.46
CA GLY A 76 2.50 10.24 20.20
C GLY A 76 3.55 11.21 19.66
N LEU A 77 4.66 10.69 19.14
CA LEU A 77 5.77 11.51 18.67
C LEU A 77 5.45 12.10 17.28
N PRO A 78 5.94 13.31 16.98
CA PRO A 78 5.68 13.98 15.70
C PRO A 78 6.38 13.31 14.50
N ASP A 79 7.21 12.30 14.76
CA ASP A 79 7.98 11.53 13.80
C ASP A 79 7.44 10.11 13.59
N VAL A 80 6.16 9.89 13.92
CA VAL A 80 5.46 8.61 13.68
C VAL A 80 4.19 8.86 12.85
N GLY A 81 4.17 8.34 11.63
CA GLY A 81 2.97 8.29 10.78
C GLY A 81 1.99 7.24 11.27
N ALA A 82 0.93 7.67 11.97
CA ALA A 82 -0.18 6.79 12.39
C ALA A 82 -1.55 7.45 12.23
N PHE A 83 -2.58 6.67 11.89
CA PHE A 83 -3.96 7.17 11.79
C PHE A 83 -4.50 7.64 13.15
N PHE A 84 -4.13 6.94 14.22
CA PHE A 84 -4.58 7.22 15.59
C PHE A 84 -3.41 7.65 16.48
N GLU A 85 -3.62 8.66 17.33
CA GLU A 85 -2.66 9.07 18.38
C GLU A 85 -3.04 8.52 19.78
N SER A 86 -4.22 7.92 19.88
CA SER A 86 -4.72 7.24 21.08
C SER A 86 -5.63 6.07 20.72
N PHE A 87 -6.15 5.37 21.72
CA PHE A 87 -7.00 4.18 21.53
C PHE A 87 -8.19 4.42 20.58
N SER A 88 -8.82 5.59 20.57
CA SER A 88 -9.83 5.96 19.56
C SER A 88 -9.66 7.35 18.93
N GLY A 89 -8.73 8.16 19.40
CA GLY A 89 -8.46 9.49 18.87
C GLY A 89 -7.66 9.45 17.57
N LEU A 90 -8.24 9.97 16.49
CA LEU A 90 -7.51 10.21 15.24
C LEU A 90 -6.36 11.18 15.47
N ASN A 91 -5.21 10.94 14.83
CA ASN A 91 -4.04 11.77 14.93
C ASN A 91 -4.27 13.12 14.21
N ARG A 92 -4.67 14.13 15.00
CA ARG A 92 -5.00 15.47 14.50
C ARG A 92 -3.81 16.43 14.51
N GLN A 93 -2.61 15.94 14.81
CA GLN A 93 -1.41 16.76 14.82
C GLN A 93 -1.13 17.33 13.41
N PRO A 94 -0.45 18.48 13.30
CA PRO A 94 -0.06 19.01 11.99
C PRO A 94 0.91 18.06 11.29
N SER A 95 0.58 17.61 10.08
CA SER A 95 1.48 16.81 9.24
C SER A 95 2.64 17.62 8.66
N LEU A 96 2.56 18.95 8.70
CA LEU A 96 3.43 19.90 7.99
C LEU A 96 3.32 19.85 6.45
N VAL A 97 2.30 19.18 5.92
CA VAL A 97 1.95 19.17 4.49
C VAL A 97 0.57 19.79 4.32
N ASP A 98 0.47 20.85 3.51
CA ASP A 98 -0.80 21.51 3.13
C ASP A 98 -1.75 21.87 4.30
N ASN A 99 -1.19 22.07 5.51
CA ASN A 99 -1.95 22.23 6.76
C ASN A 99 -2.98 21.10 7.00
N LEU A 100 -2.66 19.88 6.57
CA LEU A 100 -3.44 18.69 6.81
C LEU A 100 -3.11 18.11 8.19
N PRO A 101 -4.11 17.61 8.95
CA PRO A 101 -3.85 16.70 10.04
C PRO A 101 -3.18 15.40 9.54
N VAL A 102 -2.40 14.73 10.40
CA VAL A 102 -1.70 13.48 10.05
C VAL A 102 -2.66 12.42 9.49
N PHE A 103 -3.77 12.13 10.17
CA PHE A 103 -4.71 11.09 9.70
C PHE A 103 -5.27 11.39 8.29
N GLU A 104 -5.49 12.67 7.95
CA GLU A 104 -6.02 13.08 6.65
C GLU A 104 -4.95 12.92 5.57
N LEU A 105 -3.70 13.32 5.85
CA LEU A 105 -2.58 13.10 4.94
C LEU A 105 -2.41 11.60 4.63
N LEU A 106 -2.28 10.77 5.66
CA LEU A 106 -2.10 9.32 5.50
C LEU A 106 -3.26 8.67 4.73
N THR A 107 -4.49 9.18 4.91
CA THR A 107 -5.64 8.70 4.15
C THR A 107 -5.52 9.06 2.66
N ARG A 108 -5.04 10.28 2.34
CA ARG A 108 -4.74 10.68 0.96
C ARG A 108 -3.62 9.81 0.38
N GLU A 109 -2.51 9.64 1.09
CA GLU A 109 -1.37 8.79 0.64
C GLU A 109 -1.78 7.33 0.41
N TRP A 110 -2.60 6.77 1.29
CA TRP A 110 -3.22 5.46 1.11
C TRP A 110 -4.02 5.37 -0.19
N HIS A 111 -4.93 6.31 -0.43
CA HIS A 111 -5.77 6.28 -1.62
C HIS A 111 -5.06 6.74 -2.90
N ARG A 112 -3.91 7.42 -2.80
CA ARG A 112 -2.93 7.63 -3.89
C ARG A 112 -2.17 6.36 -4.25
N GLY A 113 -2.17 5.35 -3.38
CA GLY A 113 -1.43 4.10 -3.55
C GLY A 113 0.04 4.22 -3.18
N ASN A 114 0.39 5.28 -2.44
CA ASN A 114 1.71 5.47 -1.86
C ASN A 114 1.89 4.58 -0.62
N ILE A 115 0.80 4.33 0.13
CA ILE A 115 0.75 3.32 1.20
C ILE A 115 -0.14 2.16 0.73
N ASP A 116 0.31 0.91 0.93
CA ASP A 116 -0.47 -0.28 0.54
C ASP A 116 -0.48 -1.42 1.59
N HIS A 117 0.20 -1.22 2.71
CA HIS A 117 0.26 -2.22 3.77
C HIS A 117 0.30 -1.59 5.16
N LEU A 118 -0.02 -2.41 6.17
CA LEU A 118 0.18 -2.02 7.57
C LEU A 118 1.56 -2.48 7.98
N HIS A 119 2.27 -1.64 8.74
CA HIS A 119 3.45 -2.13 9.44
C HIS A 119 3.03 -3.08 10.55
N SER A 120 2.29 -2.54 11.52
CA SER A 120 1.57 -3.29 12.54
C SER A 120 0.41 -2.42 13.02
N TRP A 121 -0.35 -2.95 13.97
CA TRP A 121 -1.50 -2.23 14.51
C TRP A 121 -1.11 -1.09 15.46
N SER A 122 -0.02 -1.24 16.21
CA SER A 122 0.45 -0.22 17.16
C SER A 122 1.95 -0.09 17.07
N ASP A 123 2.47 1.14 17.12
CA ASP A 123 3.91 1.36 17.26
C ASP A 123 4.47 0.54 18.43
N ASP A 124 5.61 -0.10 18.20
CA ASP A 124 6.19 -1.09 19.10
C ASP A 124 7.29 -0.49 19.98
N MET A 125 7.37 0.84 20.04
CA MET A 125 8.44 1.60 20.69
C MET A 125 8.27 1.78 22.21
N VAL A 126 7.21 1.20 22.79
CA VAL A 126 6.87 1.30 24.21
C VAL A 126 7.14 -0.02 24.96
N PRO A 127 8.00 -0.04 25.99
CA PRO A 127 8.22 -1.25 26.78
C PRO A 127 6.94 -1.73 27.46
N GLN A 128 6.73 -3.04 27.56
CA GLN A 128 5.62 -3.58 28.33
C GLN A 128 6.01 -3.80 29.79
N TYR A 129 5.08 -3.50 30.70
CA TYR A 129 5.25 -3.79 32.10
C TYR A 129 4.40 -5.01 32.48
N LYS A 130 4.98 -6.02 33.16
CA LYS A 130 4.23 -7.18 33.66
C LYS A 130 4.78 -7.65 35.00
N ALA A 131 3.98 -7.55 36.04
CA ALA A 131 4.31 -8.07 37.36
C ALA A 131 3.43 -9.26 37.70
N THR A 132 4.06 -10.38 38.03
CA THR A 132 3.39 -11.55 38.62
C THR A 132 3.47 -11.45 40.13
N PHE A 133 2.37 -11.68 40.83
CA PHE A 133 2.31 -11.66 42.28
C PHE A 133 2.74 -13.01 42.83
N PRO A 134 3.79 -13.07 43.68
CA PRO A 134 4.22 -14.32 44.31
C PRO A 134 3.11 -14.97 45.15
N GLU A 135 2.28 -14.14 45.77
CA GLU A 135 1.03 -14.55 46.43
C GLU A 135 -0.16 -13.92 45.69
N PRO A 136 -0.96 -14.72 44.95
CA PRO A 136 -2.12 -14.20 44.24
C PRO A 136 -3.10 -13.48 45.17
N VAL A 137 -3.53 -12.28 44.76
CA VAL A 137 -4.39 -11.41 45.56
C VAL A 137 -5.83 -11.90 45.53
N LYS A 138 -6.41 -12.21 46.69
CA LYS A 138 -7.81 -12.67 46.80
C LYS A 138 -8.80 -11.50 46.69
N LEU A 139 -9.87 -11.73 45.94
CA LEU A 139 -11.01 -10.83 45.88
C LEU A 139 -11.91 -11.03 47.10
N SER A 140 -12.40 -9.92 47.68
CA SER A 140 -13.24 -9.94 48.87
C SER A 140 -14.38 -8.92 48.78
N ARG A 141 -15.36 -9.07 49.69
CA ARG A 141 -16.44 -8.08 49.88
C ARG A 141 -15.90 -6.73 50.37
N SER A 142 -14.87 -6.74 51.22
CA SER A 142 -14.09 -5.55 51.55
C SER A 142 -13.26 -5.11 50.35
N SER A 143 -12.88 -3.83 50.30
CA SER A 143 -12.00 -3.37 49.24
C SER A 143 -10.62 -3.99 49.37
N THR A 144 -10.16 -4.66 48.31
CA THR A 144 -8.80 -5.16 48.18
C THR A 144 -7.99 -4.13 47.41
N GLU A 145 -6.92 -3.62 48.02
CA GLU A 145 -6.01 -2.68 47.34
C GLU A 145 -4.82 -3.44 46.75
N VAL A 146 -4.53 -3.18 45.48
CA VAL A 146 -3.33 -3.64 44.77
C VAL A 146 -2.46 -2.41 44.52
N SER A 147 -1.38 -2.28 45.30
CA SER A 147 -0.38 -1.23 45.08
C SER A 147 0.48 -1.58 43.88
N LEU A 148 0.78 -0.57 43.07
CA LEU A 148 1.57 -0.75 41.86
C LEU A 148 3.03 -0.41 42.17
N PRO A 149 4.01 -1.22 41.72
CA PRO A 149 5.42 -0.99 42.00
C PRO A 149 5.91 0.39 41.57
N ASP A 150 6.64 1.05 42.46
CA ASP A 150 7.23 2.37 42.22
C ASP A 150 8.55 2.24 41.46
N ALA A 151 8.47 2.15 40.12
CA ALA A 151 9.64 2.13 39.26
C ALA A 151 9.92 3.55 38.68
N PRO A 152 11.12 4.12 38.86
CA PRO A 152 11.46 5.46 38.36
C PRO A 152 11.30 5.62 36.84
N TRP A 153 11.63 4.58 36.07
CA TRP A 153 11.48 4.60 34.60
C TRP A 153 10.01 4.60 34.18
N LEU A 154 9.16 3.86 34.91
CA LEU A 154 7.71 3.80 34.70
C LEU A 154 7.08 5.18 34.90
N LYS A 155 7.43 5.87 36.00
CA LYS A 155 7.00 7.26 36.24
C LYS A 155 7.47 8.23 35.15
N SER A 156 8.71 8.10 34.67
CA SER A 156 9.24 8.97 33.60
C SER A 156 8.57 8.73 32.24
N PHE A 157 8.16 7.49 31.97
CA PHE A 157 7.42 7.11 30.78
C PHE A 157 5.96 7.58 30.87
N GLU A 158 5.28 7.30 31.98
CA GLU A 158 3.88 7.68 32.21
C GLU A 158 3.66 9.19 32.18
N HIS A 159 4.60 9.96 32.72
CA HIS A 159 4.55 11.43 32.68
C HIS A 159 4.62 12.01 31.25
N ARG A 160 5.15 11.26 30.27
CA ARG A 160 5.35 11.76 28.90
C ARG A 160 4.41 11.15 27.87
N ARG A 161 4.07 9.87 28.02
CA ARG A 161 3.40 9.06 27.00
C ARG A 161 2.19 8.31 27.54
N GLY A 162 2.24 7.87 28.80
CA GLY A 162 1.16 7.11 29.46
C GLY A 162 1.01 5.68 28.91
N TYR A 163 0.60 4.72 29.74
CA TYR A 163 0.00 3.49 29.22
C TYR A 163 -1.49 3.71 29.01
N GLN A 164 -1.99 3.31 27.86
CA GLN A 164 -3.41 3.40 27.53
C GLN A 164 -4.19 2.23 28.12
N GLN A 165 -3.52 1.12 28.43
CA GLN A 165 -4.16 -0.10 28.91
C GLN A 165 -3.50 -0.66 30.16
N LEU A 166 -4.33 -1.18 31.04
CA LEU A 166 -3.94 -1.89 32.26
C LEU A 166 -4.69 -3.21 32.32
N ARG A 167 -3.97 -4.31 32.36
CA ARG A 167 -4.52 -5.65 32.35
C ARG A 167 -4.33 -6.34 33.70
N LEU A 168 -5.40 -6.93 34.22
CA LEU A 168 -5.35 -7.82 35.39
C LEU A 168 -5.27 -9.27 34.93
N LEU A 169 -4.37 -10.05 35.50
CA LEU A 169 -4.24 -11.50 35.23
C LEU A 169 -4.97 -12.27 36.33
N LEU A 170 -5.83 -13.22 35.97
CA LEU A 170 -6.65 -14.01 36.89
C LEU A 170 -6.43 -15.51 36.70
N ASP A 171 -6.51 -16.27 37.80
CA ASP A 171 -6.50 -17.74 37.78
C ASP A 171 -7.90 -18.38 37.66
N GLY A 172 -8.96 -17.55 37.61
CA GLY A 172 -10.35 -17.98 37.51
C GLY A 172 -11.25 -16.88 36.93
N THR A 173 -12.54 -17.18 36.78
CA THR A 173 -13.52 -16.21 36.27
C THR A 173 -13.77 -15.09 37.27
N ALA A 174 -13.80 -13.84 36.80
CA ALA A 174 -14.06 -12.70 37.67
C ALA A 174 -15.49 -12.79 38.29
N PRO A 175 -15.67 -12.39 39.57
CA PRO A 175 -16.99 -12.27 40.15
C PRO A 175 -17.87 -11.31 39.34
N GLN A 176 -19.15 -11.65 39.18
CA GLN A 176 -20.09 -10.85 38.36
C GLN A 176 -20.33 -9.44 38.90
N ASP A 177 -19.95 -9.18 40.15
CA ASP A 177 -20.10 -7.89 40.82
C ASP A 177 -18.78 -7.19 41.14
N LEU A 178 -17.69 -7.56 40.45
CA LEU A 178 -16.39 -6.92 40.57
C LEU A 178 -16.41 -5.49 40.01
N THR A 179 -16.11 -4.52 40.87
CA THR A 179 -15.79 -3.13 40.49
C THR A 179 -14.31 -2.84 40.73
N ILE A 180 -13.70 -2.04 39.85
CA ILE A 180 -12.28 -1.66 39.94
C ILE A 180 -12.17 -0.14 39.92
N GLU A 181 -11.60 0.45 40.97
CA GLU A 181 -11.26 1.87 41.02
C GLU A 181 -9.75 2.03 40.79
N VAL A 182 -9.38 2.73 39.74
CA VAL A 182 -8.00 3.08 39.37
C VAL A 182 -7.66 4.43 39.98
N ARG A 183 -6.56 4.52 40.74
CA ARG A 183 -6.10 5.76 41.38
C ARG A 183 -4.84 6.28 40.71
N PHE A 184 -4.78 7.59 40.52
CA PHE A 184 -3.71 8.28 39.81
C PHE A 184 -2.85 9.13 40.75
N ALA A 185 -1.63 9.47 40.29
CA ALA A 185 -0.65 10.21 41.07
C ALA A 185 -1.04 11.67 41.38
N ASP A 186 -1.96 12.24 40.61
CA ASP A 186 -2.51 13.59 40.84
C ASP A 186 -3.68 13.59 41.86
N GLY A 187 -4.04 12.43 42.40
CA GLY A 187 -5.14 12.26 43.35
C GLY A 187 -6.50 12.02 42.72
N THR A 188 -6.61 12.00 41.38
CA THR A 188 -7.84 11.62 40.69
C THR A 188 -8.05 10.10 40.70
N SER A 189 -9.27 9.67 40.39
CA SER A 189 -9.59 8.23 40.27
C SER A 189 -10.65 7.97 39.21
N SER A 190 -10.67 6.76 38.67
CA SER A 190 -11.67 6.29 37.71
C SER A 190 -12.21 4.93 38.10
N SER A 191 -13.53 4.77 38.10
CA SER A 191 -14.20 3.53 38.49
C SER A 191 -14.76 2.79 37.29
N TYR A 192 -14.39 1.51 37.18
CA TYR A 192 -14.86 0.57 36.17
C TYR A 192 -15.90 -0.34 36.81
N THR A 193 -17.10 -0.33 36.23
CA THR A 193 -18.24 -1.14 36.70
C THR A 193 -18.21 -2.54 36.11
N ASN A 194 -19.05 -3.42 36.67
CA ASN A 194 -19.12 -4.83 36.28
C ASN A 194 -19.39 -5.03 34.78
N ASP A 195 -20.22 -4.16 34.18
CA ASP A 195 -20.56 -4.27 32.76
C ASP A 195 -19.35 -3.93 31.88
N VAL A 196 -18.52 -2.96 32.33
CA VAL A 196 -17.22 -2.64 31.71
C VAL A 196 -16.30 -3.84 31.74
N ILE A 197 -16.11 -4.39 32.93
CA ILE A 197 -15.17 -5.47 33.18
C ILE A 197 -15.54 -6.72 32.38
N ARG A 198 -16.83 -7.07 32.32
CA ARG A 198 -17.31 -8.24 31.57
C ARG A 198 -17.10 -8.12 30.07
N SER A 199 -17.24 -6.92 29.52
CA SER A 199 -16.97 -6.69 28.09
C SER A 199 -15.48 -6.82 27.75
N MET A 200 -14.61 -6.63 28.75
CA MET A 200 -13.16 -6.54 28.63
C MET A 200 -12.42 -7.78 29.14
N GLU A 201 -13.16 -8.84 29.50
CA GLU A 201 -12.59 -10.12 29.95
C GLU A 201 -12.25 -11.01 28.75
N SER A 202 -11.00 -11.48 28.67
CA SER A 202 -10.59 -12.51 27.72
C SER A 202 -10.61 -13.90 28.38
N ASP A 203 -11.18 -14.86 27.67
CA ASP A 203 -11.08 -16.27 28.05
C ASP A 203 -9.65 -16.74 27.83
N GLY A 204 -8.93 -17.00 28.91
CA GLY A 204 -7.61 -17.63 28.86
C GLY A 204 -7.69 -19.04 28.25
N ASP A 205 -6.58 -19.49 27.67
CA ASP A 205 -6.46 -20.82 27.08
C ASP A 205 -5.59 -21.73 27.97
N ALA A 206 -6.24 -22.71 28.58
CA ALA A 206 -5.60 -23.69 29.45
C ALA A 206 -4.54 -24.55 28.74
N LYS A 207 -4.63 -24.75 27.41
CA LYS A 207 -3.64 -25.52 26.64
C LYS A 207 -2.36 -24.74 26.41
N THR A 208 -2.47 -23.44 26.21
CA THR A 208 -1.34 -22.56 25.99
C THR A 208 -0.90 -21.83 27.26
N GLN A 209 -1.53 -22.13 28.41
CA GLN A 209 -1.27 -21.50 29.72
C GLN A 209 -1.47 -19.97 29.72
N THR A 210 -2.30 -19.45 28.82
CA THR A 210 -2.66 -18.03 28.85
C THR A 210 -3.63 -17.78 30.00
N PRO A 211 -3.31 -16.88 30.95
CA PRO A 211 -4.22 -16.55 32.04
C PRO A 211 -5.50 -15.89 31.50
N ARG A 212 -6.59 -15.96 32.27
CA ARG A 212 -7.75 -15.09 32.02
C ARG A 212 -7.34 -13.66 32.31
N THR A 213 -7.83 -12.70 31.53
CA THR A 213 -7.43 -11.30 31.72
C THR A 213 -8.60 -10.34 31.70
N ILE A 214 -8.50 -9.22 32.41
CA ILE A 214 -9.40 -8.07 32.29
C ILE A 214 -8.57 -6.88 31.82
N THR A 215 -8.87 -6.31 30.65
CA THR A 215 -8.16 -5.15 30.10
C THR A 215 -8.92 -3.85 30.38
N LEU A 216 -8.34 -2.92 31.15
CA LEU A 216 -8.92 -1.60 31.42
C LEU A 216 -8.31 -0.56 30.48
N VAL A 217 -9.14 0.19 29.76
CA VAL A 217 -8.71 1.29 28.87
C VAL A 217 -8.79 2.61 29.63
N LEU A 218 -7.64 3.27 29.82
CA LEU A 218 -7.47 4.32 30.83
C LEU A 218 -7.79 5.76 30.34
N ASN A 219 -8.11 6.00 29.06
CA ASN A 219 -8.18 7.37 28.49
C ASN A 219 -9.24 7.64 27.40
N GLU A 220 -10.33 6.89 27.29
CA GLU A 220 -11.30 7.09 26.20
C GLU A 220 -12.77 6.93 26.63
N GLU A 221 -13.67 7.63 25.94
CA GLU A 221 -15.11 7.34 25.99
C GLU A 221 -15.35 6.00 25.27
N TRP A 222 -15.53 4.94 26.04
CA TRP A 222 -15.97 3.64 25.51
C TRP A 222 -17.33 3.80 24.81
N PRO A 223 -17.71 2.90 23.88
CA PRO A 223 -19.11 2.55 23.72
C PRO A 223 -19.88 2.14 25.00
N LEU A 224 -19.35 2.14 26.24
CA LEU A 224 -20.12 2.00 27.52
C LEU A 224 -19.37 2.51 28.81
N GLY A 225 -18.44 3.48 28.75
CA GLY A 225 -17.58 3.85 29.90
C GLY A 225 -17.66 5.34 30.21
N SER A 226 -17.88 5.68 31.48
CA SER A 226 -18.01 7.07 31.92
C SER A 226 -16.75 7.85 31.61
N ARG A 227 -16.91 8.90 30.79
CA ARG A 227 -15.93 9.94 30.50
C ARG A 227 -15.10 10.25 31.75
N ILE A 228 -13.78 10.08 31.66
CA ILE A 228 -12.86 10.70 32.62
C ILE A 228 -12.89 12.19 32.28
N ASN A 229 -13.89 12.90 32.79
CA ASN A 229 -14.10 14.32 32.48
C ASN A 229 -12.96 15.23 32.98
N ASP A 230 -12.08 14.73 33.84
CA ASP A 230 -11.18 15.56 34.67
C ASP A 230 -9.69 15.24 34.56
N VAL A 231 -9.26 14.32 33.69
CA VAL A 231 -7.82 14.00 33.55
C VAL A 231 -7.32 14.49 32.19
N SER A 232 -6.48 15.53 32.21
CA SER A 232 -5.82 16.04 31.01
C SER A 232 -4.74 15.08 30.53
N ALA A 233 -4.71 14.76 29.23
CA ALA A 233 -3.60 14.01 28.64
C ALA A 233 -2.26 14.80 28.76
N PRO A 234 -1.12 14.14 29.01
CA PRO A 234 -0.95 12.70 29.25
C PRO A 234 -1.48 12.27 30.64
N LEU A 235 -1.99 11.04 30.73
CA LEU A 235 -2.53 10.49 31.98
C LEU A 235 -1.46 10.52 33.10
N PRO A 236 -1.83 10.94 34.34
CA PRO A 236 -0.96 10.78 35.48
C PRO A 236 -0.68 9.29 35.74
N ALA A 237 0.48 9.01 36.35
CA ALA A 237 0.88 7.65 36.68
C ALA A 237 -0.16 6.93 37.54
N VAL A 238 -0.46 5.66 37.23
CA VAL A 238 -1.36 4.85 38.06
C VAL A 238 -0.64 4.39 39.32
N THR A 239 -1.18 4.71 40.49
CA THR A 239 -0.57 4.44 41.80
C THR A 239 -1.13 3.21 42.51
N ALA A 240 -2.44 2.97 42.38
CA ALA A 240 -3.10 1.85 43.05
C ALA A 240 -4.39 1.43 42.34
N LEU A 241 -4.82 0.20 42.57
CA LEU A 241 -6.12 -0.34 42.17
C LEU A 241 -6.90 -0.75 43.40
N LEU A 242 -8.15 -0.32 43.51
CA LEU A 242 -9.06 -0.72 44.57
C LEU A 242 -10.16 -1.60 43.99
N LEU A 243 -10.11 -2.89 44.31
CA LEU A 243 -11.05 -3.89 43.81
C LEU A 243 -12.11 -4.19 44.87
N ARG A 244 -13.38 -4.25 44.46
CA ARG A 244 -14.50 -4.62 45.35
C ARG A 244 -15.40 -5.63 44.67
N ALA A 245 -15.67 -6.75 45.32
CA ALA A 245 -16.59 -7.77 44.81
C ALA A 245 -17.57 -8.17 45.93
N PRO A 246 -18.74 -7.50 46.04
CA PRO A 246 -19.68 -7.69 47.14
C PRO A 246 -20.11 -9.15 47.40
N SER A 247 -20.13 -9.99 46.37
CA SER A 247 -20.48 -11.41 46.39
C SER A 247 -19.43 -12.27 47.09
N CYS A 248 -18.17 -11.82 47.15
CA CYS A 248 -17.04 -12.52 47.77
C CYS A 248 -17.02 -12.37 49.30
N THR A 249 -18.13 -12.72 49.97
CA THR A 249 -18.32 -12.57 51.43
C THR A 249 -17.32 -13.35 52.28
N THR A 250 -16.84 -14.51 51.81
CA THR A 250 -15.81 -15.34 52.47
C THR A 250 -14.50 -15.42 51.68
N GLY A 251 -14.37 -14.58 50.64
CA GLY A 251 -13.32 -14.65 49.63
C GLY A 251 -13.74 -15.49 48.42
N CYS A 252 -13.50 -14.99 47.21
CA CYS A 252 -13.75 -15.75 45.99
C CYS A 252 -12.58 -16.70 45.67
N ASP A 253 -12.88 -17.78 44.94
CA ASP A 253 -11.85 -18.75 44.49
C ASP A 253 -10.86 -18.11 43.51
N THR A 254 -11.36 -17.20 42.67
CA THR A 254 -10.59 -16.40 41.73
C THR A 254 -9.68 -15.40 42.44
N ARG A 255 -8.44 -15.31 41.96
CA ARG A 255 -7.37 -14.46 42.47
C ARG A 255 -6.71 -13.71 41.33
N ILE A 256 -6.17 -12.56 41.67
CA ILE A 256 -5.32 -11.79 40.75
C ILE A 256 -3.91 -12.35 40.88
N THR A 257 -3.39 -12.91 39.80
CA THR A 257 -2.05 -13.50 39.75
C THR A 257 -1.01 -12.50 39.26
N GLY A 258 -1.43 -11.38 38.68
CA GLY A 258 -0.53 -10.35 38.23
C GLY A 258 -1.23 -9.19 37.53
N ILE A 259 -0.41 -8.27 37.04
CA ILE A 259 -0.81 -7.08 36.31
C ILE A 259 0.10 -6.89 35.10
N GLU A 260 -0.44 -6.30 34.05
CA GLU A 260 0.29 -5.89 32.86
C GLU A 260 -0.12 -4.48 32.45
N ARG A 261 0.81 -3.69 31.91
CA ARG A 261 0.54 -2.40 31.28
C ARG A 261 1.16 -2.40 29.90
N ASP A 262 0.34 -2.09 28.91
CA ASP A 262 0.70 -2.02 27.50
C ASP A 262 -0.17 -0.97 26.80
N ASN A 263 0.03 -0.83 25.48
CA ASN A 263 -0.73 0.09 24.64
C ASN A 263 -1.55 -0.64 23.57
N PHE A 264 -1.59 -1.97 23.61
CA PHE A 264 -2.22 -2.77 22.58
C PHE A 264 -3.05 -3.91 23.17
N SER A 265 -4.23 -4.10 22.60
CA SER A 265 -5.01 -5.33 22.73
C SER A 265 -5.99 -5.43 21.56
N ARG A 266 -6.67 -6.56 21.46
CA ARG A 266 -7.81 -6.75 20.56
C ARG A 266 -8.86 -5.65 20.71
N TYR A 267 -9.02 -5.07 21.89
CA TYR A 267 -9.98 -3.98 22.10
C TYR A 267 -9.58 -2.70 21.33
N SER A 268 -8.29 -2.39 21.20
CA SER A 268 -7.83 -1.28 20.35
C SER A 268 -8.23 -1.54 18.91
N VAL A 269 -7.99 -2.76 18.44
CA VAL A 269 -8.35 -3.17 17.07
C VAL A 269 -9.84 -2.99 16.84
N LEU A 270 -10.68 -3.47 17.75
CA LEU A 270 -12.14 -3.35 17.64
C LEU A 270 -12.64 -1.91 17.72
N ALA A 271 -11.94 -1.02 18.42
CA ALA A 271 -12.29 0.40 18.51
C ALA A 271 -11.89 1.18 17.24
N GLN A 272 -10.78 0.80 16.61
CA GLN A 272 -10.19 1.50 15.47
C GLN A 272 -10.68 0.95 14.11
N ILE A 273 -11.09 -0.32 14.05
CA ILE A 273 -11.60 -0.96 12.83
C ILE A 273 -12.73 -0.19 12.13
N PRO A 274 -13.70 0.46 12.84
CA PRO A 274 -14.79 1.13 12.15
C PRO A 274 -14.30 2.30 11.30
N PHE A 275 -13.23 3.00 11.69
CA PHE A 275 -12.65 4.07 10.89
C PHE A 275 -11.99 3.51 9.61
N LEU A 276 -11.20 2.43 9.73
CA LEU A 276 -10.58 1.78 8.57
C LEU A 276 -11.65 1.30 7.58
N GLU A 277 -12.73 0.67 8.07
CA GLU A 277 -13.85 0.26 7.24
C GLU A 277 -14.59 1.46 6.62
N TYR A 278 -14.79 2.53 7.40
CA TYR A 278 -15.44 3.76 6.96
C TYR A 278 -14.63 4.48 5.87
N MET A 279 -13.31 4.51 5.98
CA MET A 279 -12.42 5.06 4.95
C MET A 279 -12.05 4.05 3.87
N ASN A 280 -12.55 2.81 3.93
CA ASN A 280 -12.22 1.74 2.98
C ASN A 280 -10.70 1.48 2.86
N ILE A 281 -10.00 1.54 3.99
CA ILE A 281 -8.58 1.16 4.14
C ILE A 281 -8.52 -0.37 4.26
N ARG A 282 -8.00 -1.03 3.23
CA ARG A 282 -8.02 -2.50 3.07
C ARG A 282 -6.66 -3.03 2.63
N PRO A 283 -5.69 -3.14 3.55
CA PRO A 283 -4.35 -3.65 3.27
C PRO A 283 -4.39 -5.08 2.72
N SER A 284 -3.46 -5.37 1.81
CA SER A 284 -3.19 -6.75 1.35
C SER A 284 -2.12 -7.45 2.18
N ILE A 285 -1.28 -6.67 2.84
CA ILE A 285 -0.17 -7.14 3.67
C ILE A 285 -0.26 -6.50 5.07
N ALA A 286 0.12 -7.27 6.09
CA ALA A 286 0.61 -6.73 7.35
C ALA A 286 2.06 -7.18 7.56
N THR A 287 2.98 -6.25 7.76
CA THR A 287 4.36 -6.59 8.09
C THR A 287 4.52 -6.68 9.61
N GLY A 288 5.73 -6.48 10.12
CA GLY A 288 6.10 -6.78 11.50
C GLY A 288 7.53 -7.32 11.54
N HIS A 289 8.35 -6.75 12.42
CA HIS A 289 9.73 -7.18 12.67
C HIS A 289 10.15 -6.93 14.12
N GLY A 290 9.38 -6.10 14.83
CA GLY A 290 9.37 -6.01 16.27
C GLY A 290 10.32 -4.95 16.84
N GLY A 291 9.80 -4.20 17.82
CA GLY A 291 10.51 -3.29 18.72
C GLY A 291 10.59 -3.83 20.16
N VAL A 292 9.93 -3.15 21.10
CA VAL A 292 9.83 -3.54 22.51
C VAL A 292 8.44 -4.08 22.91
N THR A 293 7.48 -4.05 21.97
CA THR A 293 6.13 -4.63 22.13
C THR A 293 5.83 -5.52 20.91
N TYR A 294 5.68 -6.84 21.11
CA TYR A 294 5.42 -7.80 20.02
C TYR A 294 3.97 -8.29 19.94
N HIS A 295 3.11 -7.91 20.90
CA HIS A 295 1.71 -8.38 20.93
C HIS A 295 0.92 -8.18 19.63
N PRO A 296 1.03 -7.04 18.92
CA PRO A 296 0.27 -6.85 17.68
C PRO A 296 0.81 -7.67 16.50
N ASP A 297 1.94 -8.36 16.65
CA ASP A 297 2.61 -9.06 15.55
C ASP A 297 2.39 -10.57 15.58
N PHE A 298 2.77 -11.21 14.48
CA PHE A 298 2.74 -12.66 14.30
C PHE A 298 4.00 -13.32 14.88
N GLU A 299 3.81 -14.32 15.74
CA GLU A 299 4.89 -15.03 16.42
C GLU A 299 5.80 -15.79 15.45
N GLY A 300 7.11 -15.65 15.64
CA GLY A 300 8.13 -16.43 14.94
C GLY A 300 8.53 -17.71 15.69
N PRO A 301 9.58 -18.43 15.25
CA PRO A 301 10.10 -19.57 16.00
C PRO A 301 11.22 -19.14 16.92
N GLY A 302 11.56 -20.09 17.79
CA GLY A 302 12.74 -19.95 18.63
C GLY A 302 12.44 -19.15 19.90
N PRO A 303 13.46 -18.99 20.75
CA PRO A 303 13.29 -18.33 22.03
C PRO A 303 13.07 -16.82 21.86
N HIS A 304 12.08 -16.30 22.58
CA HIS A 304 11.82 -14.86 22.70
C HIS A 304 13.10 -14.12 23.10
N TYR A 305 13.39 -12.99 22.45
CA TYR A 305 14.56 -12.18 22.81
C TYR A 305 14.39 -11.58 24.21
N HIS A 306 15.38 -11.79 25.08
CA HIS A 306 15.50 -11.06 26.34
C HIS A 306 16.36 -9.81 26.13
N ARG A 307 15.77 -8.60 26.07
CA ARG A 307 16.56 -7.36 26.15
C ARG A 307 17.06 -7.16 27.59
N GLY A 308 18.20 -7.77 27.93
CA GLY A 308 18.86 -7.55 29.23
C GLY A 308 19.24 -6.07 29.44
N ASP A 309 19.89 -5.47 28.45
CA ASP A 309 20.66 -4.24 28.68
C ASP A 309 19.83 -2.96 28.95
N LEU A 310 18.58 -2.88 28.48
CA LEU A 310 17.72 -1.69 28.64
C LEU A 310 17.04 -1.61 30.03
N LEU A 311 16.98 -2.71 30.77
CA LEU A 311 16.20 -2.85 32.01
C LEU A 311 17.03 -3.33 33.22
N ASP A 312 18.32 -3.63 33.02
CA ASP A 312 19.16 -4.33 34.00
C ASP A 312 19.68 -3.48 35.18
N GLN A 313 19.47 -2.15 35.19
CA GLN A 313 20.15 -1.23 36.11
C GLN A 313 19.24 -0.56 37.18
N GLY A 314 17.96 -0.96 37.32
CA GLY A 314 17.00 -0.27 38.21
C GLY A 314 16.31 -1.14 39.29
N PRO A 315 15.84 -0.55 40.41
CA PRO A 315 14.86 -1.18 41.29
C PRO A 315 13.60 -1.59 40.50
N GLY A 316 13.12 -2.82 40.65
CA GLY A 316 12.00 -3.37 39.88
C GLY A 316 12.38 -4.25 38.68
N LYS A 317 13.67 -4.54 38.47
CA LYS A 317 14.16 -5.44 37.40
C LYS A 317 13.53 -6.84 37.38
N ASP A 318 13.03 -7.32 38.52
CA ASP A 318 12.41 -8.64 38.67
C ASP A 318 10.90 -8.64 38.34
N VAL A 319 10.31 -7.46 38.03
CA VAL A 319 8.88 -7.25 37.72
C VAL A 319 8.63 -6.60 36.35
N VAL A 320 9.62 -6.58 35.45
CA VAL A 320 9.44 -6.16 34.05
C VAL A 320 9.33 -7.39 33.17
N ARG A 321 8.40 -7.39 32.21
CA ARG A 321 8.24 -8.48 31.24
C ARG A 321 9.54 -8.62 30.45
N ARG A 322 10.17 -9.79 30.50
CA ARG A 322 11.39 -10.10 29.74
C ARG A 322 11.14 -10.95 28.50
N ASP A 323 9.94 -11.51 28.39
CA ASP A 323 9.51 -12.37 27.30
C ASP A 323 8.66 -11.56 26.32
N MET A 324 9.20 -11.28 25.14
CA MET A 324 8.49 -10.59 24.06
C MET A 324 7.85 -11.64 23.14
N GLU A 325 6.52 -11.64 23.05
CA GLU A 325 5.72 -12.66 22.33
C GLU A 325 4.79 -12.00 21.31
N GLY A 326 4.70 -12.59 20.11
CA GLY A 326 3.71 -12.32 19.09
C GLY A 326 2.38 -13.00 19.40
N LEU A 327 1.29 -12.23 19.48
CA LEU A 327 0.00 -12.74 19.93
C LEU A 327 -1.11 -12.62 18.89
N ALA A 328 -0.85 -12.02 17.72
CA ALA A 328 -1.85 -11.73 16.69
C ALA A 328 -2.64 -12.97 16.23
N ALA A 329 -1.95 -14.12 16.07
CA ALA A 329 -2.53 -15.38 15.61
C ALA A 329 -2.98 -16.33 16.74
N ARG A 330 -2.67 -16.02 18.01
CA ARG A 330 -2.92 -16.92 19.15
C ARG A 330 -4.36 -16.81 19.65
N LYS A 331 -5.27 -17.63 19.12
CA LYS A 331 -6.67 -17.67 19.55
C LYS A 331 -6.81 -17.74 21.09
N GLY A 332 -7.67 -16.89 21.64
CA GLY A 332 -7.91 -16.79 23.09
C GLY A 332 -6.96 -15.83 23.83
N SER A 333 -5.90 -15.33 23.18
CA SER A 333 -5.11 -14.24 23.75
C SER A 333 -5.90 -12.92 23.69
N ASP A 334 -5.54 -12.00 24.57
CA ASP A 334 -6.04 -10.61 24.62
C ASP A 334 -5.60 -9.76 23.41
N ALA A 335 -4.62 -10.23 22.64
CA ALA A 335 -4.08 -9.58 21.45
C ALA A 335 -4.41 -10.33 20.14
N TYR A 336 -5.20 -11.42 20.20
CA TYR A 336 -5.66 -12.14 19.02
C TYR A 336 -6.50 -11.22 18.13
N HIS A 337 -6.09 -11.02 16.89
CA HIS A 337 -6.85 -10.22 15.92
C HIS A 337 -6.67 -10.67 14.46
N ALA A 338 -6.06 -11.84 14.24
CA ALA A 338 -5.95 -12.45 12.92
C ALA A 338 -7.29 -12.61 12.18
N ASP A 339 -8.39 -12.87 12.88
CA ASP A 339 -9.74 -12.91 12.27
C ASP A 339 -10.18 -11.54 11.72
N ILE A 340 -9.79 -10.45 12.38
CA ILE A 340 -10.08 -9.07 11.95
C ILE A 340 -9.19 -8.70 10.76
N LEU A 341 -7.91 -9.06 10.78
CA LEU A 341 -6.99 -8.84 9.64
C LEU A 341 -7.51 -9.52 8.37
N LYS A 342 -8.01 -10.75 8.46
CA LYS A 342 -8.67 -11.44 7.34
C LYS A 342 -9.90 -10.69 6.84
N LYS A 343 -10.74 -10.18 7.75
CA LYS A 343 -11.93 -9.40 7.40
C LYS A 343 -11.56 -8.10 6.65
N LEU A 344 -10.41 -7.50 6.95
CA LEU A 344 -9.90 -6.33 6.23
C LEU A 344 -9.38 -6.65 4.82
N GLY A 345 -9.07 -7.92 4.55
CA GLY A 345 -8.55 -8.38 3.25
C GLY A 345 -7.06 -8.65 3.23
N ILE A 346 -6.38 -8.72 4.39
CA ILE A 346 -4.97 -9.10 4.47
C ILE A 346 -4.81 -10.55 4.01
N ARG A 347 -3.90 -10.76 3.07
CA ARG A 347 -3.60 -12.06 2.45
C ARG A 347 -2.23 -12.58 2.85
N SER A 348 -1.27 -11.66 3.01
CA SER A 348 0.10 -12.02 3.36
C SER A 348 0.54 -11.32 4.64
N VAL A 349 1.32 -12.03 5.46
CA VAL A 349 1.86 -11.49 6.72
C VAL A 349 3.32 -11.83 6.86
N THR A 350 4.02 -11.08 7.73
CA THR A 350 5.40 -11.40 8.12
C THR A 350 5.43 -11.74 9.60
N ALA A 351 6.26 -12.70 9.99
CA ALA A 351 6.51 -13.02 11.39
C ALA A 351 7.58 -12.10 12.00
N ILE A 352 7.61 -11.98 13.34
CA ILE A 352 8.70 -11.28 14.07
C ILE A 352 10.04 -11.98 13.81
N TYR A 353 10.03 -13.32 13.81
CA TYR A 353 11.18 -14.18 13.53
C TYR A 353 10.75 -15.34 12.60
N ASN A 354 11.66 -16.02 11.91
CA ASN A 354 11.29 -16.86 10.75
C ASN A 354 11.50 -18.40 10.91
N PRO A 355 10.46 -19.28 10.76
CA PRO A 355 10.59 -20.77 10.69
C PRO A 355 9.82 -21.48 9.56
N PRO A 356 10.16 -22.76 9.27
CA PRO A 356 11.48 -23.36 9.14
C PRO A 356 12.13 -23.04 7.78
N HIS A 357 11.39 -22.36 6.90
CA HIS A 357 11.92 -21.60 5.77
C HIS A 357 11.98 -20.16 6.23
N GLN A 358 13.16 -19.56 6.22
CA GLN A 358 13.29 -18.18 6.60
C GLN A 358 12.40 -17.35 5.64
N GLU A 359 11.43 -16.58 6.16
CA GLU A 359 10.84 -15.47 5.39
C GLU A 359 11.91 -14.44 4.99
N THR A 360 13.17 -14.62 5.42
CA THR A 360 14.35 -13.91 4.90
C THR A 360 15.01 -14.69 3.76
N VAL A 361 15.06 -14.08 2.59
CA VAL A 361 15.86 -14.50 1.44
C VAL A 361 17.16 -13.70 1.40
N ASN A 362 18.29 -14.40 1.28
CA ASN A 362 19.59 -13.79 0.95
C ASN A 362 19.58 -13.36 -0.54
N PHE A 363 20.33 -12.33 -0.93
CA PHE A 363 20.39 -11.74 -2.29
C PHE A 363 20.66 -12.76 -3.39
N ALA A 364 21.36 -13.84 -3.06
CA ALA A 364 21.68 -14.90 -4.02
C ALA A 364 20.53 -15.91 -4.23
N SER A 365 19.48 -15.87 -3.41
CA SER A 365 18.37 -16.83 -3.45
C SER A 365 17.16 -16.22 -4.14
N GLN A 366 16.45 -17.04 -4.92
CA GLN A 366 15.19 -16.62 -5.53
C GLN A 366 14.08 -16.61 -4.47
N ILE A 367 13.11 -15.70 -4.61
CA ILE A 367 11.92 -15.70 -3.75
C ILE A 367 11.13 -17.00 -4.00
N PRO A 368 10.86 -17.80 -2.96
CA PRO A 368 10.12 -19.05 -3.10
C PRO A 368 8.67 -18.79 -3.56
N ALA A 369 8.03 -19.86 -4.05
CA ALA A 369 6.60 -19.87 -4.28
C ALA A 369 5.84 -19.53 -2.98
N ALA A 370 4.64 -18.97 -3.10
CA ALA A 370 3.84 -18.60 -1.95
C ALA A 370 3.47 -19.84 -1.11
N PHE A 371 3.59 -19.74 0.22
CA PHE A 371 3.26 -20.80 1.16
C PHE A 371 2.54 -20.25 2.39
N GLU A 372 1.74 -21.09 3.05
CA GLU A 372 1.06 -20.72 4.29
C GLU A 372 2.02 -20.74 5.49
N SER A 373 2.20 -19.60 6.18
CA SER A 373 2.94 -19.52 7.45
C SER A 373 2.02 -19.52 8.66
N PHE A 374 0.84 -18.90 8.55
CA PHE A 374 -0.17 -18.85 9.59
C PHE A 374 -1.52 -19.25 9.00
N ALA A 375 -2.38 -19.86 9.83
CA ALA A 375 -3.68 -20.33 9.39
C ALA A 375 -4.43 -19.21 8.64
N GLY A 376 -4.60 -19.40 7.34
CA GLY A 376 -5.21 -18.49 6.37
C GLY A 376 -4.47 -17.19 6.03
N PHE A 377 -3.14 -17.21 6.07
CA PHE A 377 -2.28 -16.18 5.52
C PHE A 377 -1.07 -16.80 4.80
N TYR A 378 -0.69 -16.20 3.69
CA TYR A 378 0.58 -16.50 3.03
C TYR A 378 1.74 -15.78 3.71
N ALA A 379 2.92 -16.41 3.71
CA ALA A 379 4.15 -15.78 4.14
C ALA A 379 4.59 -14.71 3.12
N LEU A 380 4.87 -13.49 3.59
CA LEU A 380 5.57 -12.50 2.79
C LEU A 380 7.07 -12.59 3.04
N VAL A 381 7.79 -13.09 2.05
CA VAL A 381 9.24 -13.24 2.12
C VAL A 381 9.93 -11.90 1.84
N LYS A 382 10.77 -11.46 2.79
CA LYS A 382 11.64 -10.28 2.79
C LYS A 382 13.05 -10.65 2.33
N THR A 383 13.72 -9.72 1.68
CA THR A 383 15.14 -9.76 1.35
C THR A 383 15.84 -8.69 2.18
N HIS A 384 16.87 -9.05 2.97
CA HIS A 384 17.49 -8.14 3.94
C HIS A 384 18.92 -7.81 3.58
N GLY A 385 19.22 -6.53 3.34
CA GLY A 385 20.58 -6.02 3.14
C GLY A 385 21.52 -6.37 4.30
N ASP A 386 22.69 -6.94 4.00
CA ASP A 386 23.75 -7.17 4.97
C ASP A 386 25.02 -6.50 4.47
N PHE A 387 25.25 -5.29 5.00
CA PHE A 387 26.47 -4.52 4.80
C PHE A 387 27.39 -4.60 6.03
N GLY A 388 27.24 -5.65 6.83
CA GLY A 388 28.10 -5.99 7.95
C GLY A 388 27.52 -5.71 9.33
N ALA A 389 27.99 -6.48 10.31
CA ALA A 389 27.55 -6.39 11.69
C ALA A 389 27.91 -5.06 12.36
N LEU A 390 27.19 -4.75 13.45
CA LEU A 390 27.55 -3.66 14.35
C LEU A 390 28.99 -3.88 14.84
N GLY A 391 29.86 -2.91 14.55
CA GLY A 391 31.26 -2.88 14.98
C GLY A 391 32.27 -3.30 13.92
N SER A 392 31.84 -3.96 12.84
CA SER A 392 32.75 -4.39 11.77
C SER A 392 33.35 -3.20 11.00
N PRO A 393 34.65 -3.21 10.63
CA PRO A 393 35.23 -2.20 9.74
C PRO A 393 34.51 -2.10 8.39
N LEU A 394 34.40 -0.89 7.81
CA LEU A 394 33.86 -0.71 6.44
C LEU A 394 34.71 -1.42 5.36
N SER A 395 35.96 -1.75 5.67
CA SER A 395 36.82 -2.56 4.80
C SER A 395 36.36 -4.01 4.64
N ASP A 396 35.48 -4.49 5.53
CA ASP A 396 35.03 -5.88 5.51
C ASP A 396 33.82 -6.07 4.57
N VAL A 397 33.11 -4.99 4.22
CA VAL A 397 31.90 -5.04 3.38
C VAL A 397 32.14 -5.74 2.04
N PRO A 398 33.22 -5.46 1.27
CA PRO A 398 33.47 -6.18 0.02
C PRO A 398 33.64 -7.69 0.21
N LYS A 399 34.28 -8.10 1.31
CA LYS A 399 34.45 -9.52 1.65
C LYS A 399 33.11 -10.17 1.99
N MET A 400 32.27 -9.49 2.78
CA MET A 400 30.94 -9.97 3.14
C MET A 400 30.05 -10.11 1.90
N LEU A 401 30.02 -9.11 1.02
CA LEU A 401 29.28 -9.17 -0.23
C LEU A 401 29.78 -10.30 -1.14
N ALA A 402 31.10 -10.53 -1.20
CA ALA A 402 31.68 -11.65 -1.94
C ALA A 402 31.32 -13.04 -1.37
N GLU A 403 31.06 -13.15 -0.06
CA GLU A 403 30.57 -14.36 0.58
C GLU A 403 29.09 -14.64 0.23
N LEU A 404 28.30 -13.60 -0.03
CA LEU A 404 26.90 -13.72 -0.46
C LEU A 404 26.78 -14.02 -1.96
N ASP A 405 27.46 -13.25 -2.82
CA ASP A 405 27.68 -13.57 -4.24
C ASP A 405 29.08 -13.10 -4.64
N PRO A 406 29.97 -14.00 -5.11
CA PRO A 406 31.32 -13.63 -5.56
C PRO A 406 31.35 -12.54 -6.63
N ALA A 407 30.26 -12.37 -7.39
CA ALA A 407 30.11 -11.30 -8.35
C ALA A 407 30.16 -9.91 -7.69
N MET A 408 29.88 -9.77 -6.40
CA MET A 408 29.78 -8.48 -5.69
C MET A 408 31.05 -8.07 -4.95
N ALA A 409 32.18 -8.76 -5.16
CA ALA A 409 33.45 -8.46 -4.49
C ALA A 409 34.00 -7.04 -4.77
N ASP A 410 33.61 -6.43 -5.89
CA ASP A 410 34.03 -5.09 -6.35
C ASP A 410 32.94 -4.02 -6.19
N PHE A 411 31.80 -4.35 -5.57
CA PHE A 411 30.71 -3.40 -5.38
C PHE A 411 31.08 -2.33 -4.34
N ASP A 412 31.01 -1.06 -4.73
CA ASP A 412 31.26 0.08 -3.83
C ASP A 412 30.03 0.40 -2.97
N ALA A 413 29.84 -0.39 -1.92
CA ALA A 413 28.79 -0.14 -0.93
C ALA A 413 29.04 1.12 -0.09
N GLN A 414 30.30 1.58 0.03
CA GLN A 414 30.66 2.60 1.01
C GLN A 414 30.01 3.96 0.76
N ARG A 415 29.57 4.24 -0.48
CA ARG A 415 28.86 5.49 -0.82
C ARG A 415 27.40 5.54 -0.34
N PHE A 416 26.85 4.41 0.11
CA PHE A 416 25.47 4.29 0.59
C PHE A 416 25.37 4.09 2.11
N LEU A 417 26.52 4.03 2.80
CA LEU A 417 26.61 3.74 4.22
C LEU A 417 27.09 4.97 4.98
N CYS A 418 26.43 5.27 6.10
CA CYS A 418 26.90 6.29 7.01
C CYS A 418 28.28 5.93 7.58
N ARG A 419 29.19 6.91 7.58
CA ARG A 419 30.62 6.72 7.93
C ARG A 419 31.02 7.29 9.29
N GLU A 420 30.15 8.12 9.88
CA GLU A 420 30.47 8.88 11.09
C GLU A 420 30.65 7.99 12.31
N ASN A 421 29.76 7.02 12.49
CA ASN A 421 29.89 6.03 13.55
C ASN A 421 29.11 4.76 13.24
N VAL A 422 29.42 3.73 14.02
CA VAL A 422 28.85 2.38 13.87
C VAL A 422 27.32 2.33 14.08
N TYR A 423 26.78 3.18 14.97
CA TYR A 423 25.34 3.21 15.25
C TYR A 423 24.57 3.80 14.08
N CYS A 424 25.05 4.92 13.54
CA CYS A 424 24.49 5.54 12.36
C CYS A 424 24.48 4.57 11.17
N ARG A 425 25.58 3.84 10.94
CA ARG A 425 25.66 2.86 9.86
C ARG A 425 24.58 1.77 9.92
N GLN A 426 24.20 1.34 11.12
CA GLN A 426 23.15 0.33 11.29
C GLN A 426 21.75 0.97 11.22
N ALA A 427 21.59 2.16 11.80
CA ALA A 427 20.30 2.79 11.97
C ALA A 427 19.80 3.53 10.73
N ASP A 428 20.70 4.07 9.89
CA ASP A 428 20.37 4.77 8.65
C ASP A 428 20.08 3.78 7.50
N GLN A 429 18.92 3.13 7.60
CA GLN A 429 18.42 2.21 6.58
C GLN A 429 17.86 2.98 5.37
N GLY A 430 17.42 4.21 5.59
CA GLY A 430 16.94 5.11 4.54
C GLY A 430 18.00 5.40 3.49
N SER A 431 19.24 5.75 3.88
CA SER A 431 20.33 5.91 2.91
C SER A 431 20.75 4.57 2.31
N THR A 432 20.76 3.53 3.13
CA THR A 432 21.12 2.17 2.72
C THR A 432 20.19 1.61 1.63
N SER A 433 18.92 2.04 1.57
CA SER A 433 17.96 1.64 0.53
C SER A 433 18.50 1.81 -0.90
N GLY A 434 19.24 2.90 -1.16
CA GLY A 434 19.91 3.14 -2.44
C GLY A 434 21.01 2.12 -2.74
N GLY A 435 21.71 1.66 -1.70
CA GLY A 435 22.67 0.57 -1.80
C GLY A 435 22.03 -0.75 -2.18
N LEU A 436 20.83 -1.07 -1.67
CA LEU A 436 20.07 -2.28 -2.02
C LEU A 436 19.64 -2.28 -3.49
N ILE A 437 19.18 -1.12 -3.97
CA ILE A 437 18.85 -0.91 -5.38
C ILE A 437 20.09 -1.05 -6.25
N ALA A 438 21.17 -0.32 -5.94
CA ALA A 438 22.41 -0.38 -6.70
C ALA A 438 23.03 -1.79 -6.71
N LEU A 439 22.93 -2.54 -5.61
CA LEU A 439 23.37 -3.93 -5.52
C LEU A 439 22.55 -4.82 -6.47
N SER A 440 21.23 -4.63 -6.50
CA SER A 440 20.32 -5.36 -7.41
C SER A 440 20.71 -5.09 -8.87
N LEU A 441 20.93 -3.82 -9.24
CA LEU A 441 21.32 -3.46 -10.61
C LEU A 441 22.74 -3.96 -10.96
N ALA A 442 23.67 -3.98 -9.99
CA ALA A 442 25.00 -4.55 -10.18
C ALA A 442 24.95 -6.06 -10.44
N LEU A 443 24.06 -6.81 -9.76
CA LEU A 443 23.81 -8.23 -10.04
C LEU A 443 23.21 -8.42 -11.43
N VAL A 444 22.21 -7.62 -11.80
CA VAL A 444 21.57 -7.65 -13.13
C VAL A 444 22.59 -7.40 -14.24
N SER A 445 23.44 -6.38 -14.12
CA SER A 445 24.48 -6.08 -15.11
C SER A 445 25.53 -7.19 -15.25
N LYS A 446 25.72 -8.01 -14.20
CA LYS A 446 26.58 -9.21 -14.21
C LYS A 446 25.84 -10.48 -14.65
N GLY A 447 24.63 -10.34 -15.19
CA GLY A 447 23.84 -11.44 -15.73
C GLY A 447 23.20 -12.34 -14.68
N ARG A 448 23.07 -11.88 -13.44
CA ARG A 448 22.34 -12.61 -12.39
C ARG A 448 20.84 -12.36 -12.49
N THR A 449 20.06 -13.36 -12.08
CA THR A 449 18.62 -13.21 -11.88
C THR A 449 18.37 -12.61 -10.50
N VAL A 450 17.50 -11.61 -10.45
CA VAL A 450 17.14 -10.79 -9.31
C VAL A 450 15.62 -10.80 -9.20
N GLU A 451 15.14 -11.33 -8.09
CA GLU A 451 13.77 -11.14 -7.61
C GLU A 451 13.89 -10.76 -6.13
N HIS A 452 13.98 -9.47 -5.84
CA HIS A 452 14.16 -8.96 -4.48
C HIS A 452 12.91 -8.25 -3.97
N ASN A 453 12.49 -8.59 -2.76
CA ASN A 453 11.53 -7.82 -1.97
C ASN A 453 12.28 -7.23 -0.78
N TRP A 454 12.93 -6.09 -0.99
CA TRP A 454 13.80 -5.49 0.01
C TRP A 454 13.01 -5.01 1.22
N TYR A 455 13.43 -5.41 2.41
CA TYR A 455 12.92 -4.85 3.65
C TYR A 455 13.86 -3.78 4.18
N THR A 456 13.36 -2.57 4.41
CA THR A 456 14.12 -1.40 4.88
C THR A 456 13.18 -0.37 5.54
N HIS A 457 13.71 0.78 5.97
CA HIS A 457 12.93 1.85 6.64
C HIS A 457 13.34 3.20 6.04
N PHE A 458 12.47 3.84 5.24
CA PHE A 458 12.85 5.05 4.50
C PHE A 458 13.11 6.25 5.42
N GLY A 459 12.26 6.50 6.42
CA GLY A 459 12.38 7.63 7.35
C GLY A 459 13.64 7.67 8.22
N THR A 460 14.40 6.58 8.30
CA THR A 460 15.56 6.46 9.20
C THR A 460 16.82 7.24 8.77
N THR A 461 16.78 7.96 7.64
CA THR A 461 17.87 8.86 7.19
C THR A 461 18.29 9.90 8.23
N ARG A 462 17.39 10.25 9.15
CA ARG A 462 17.67 11.14 10.29
C ARG A 462 18.79 10.68 11.22
N PHE A 463 19.17 9.39 11.19
CA PHE A 463 20.27 8.88 12.01
C PHE A 463 21.64 9.24 11.41
N ASP A 464 21.70 9.65 10.14
CA ASP A 464 22.88 10.27 9.54
C ASP A 464 23.04 11.71 10.02
N PRO A 465 24.05 12.01 10.86
CA PRO A 465 24.26 13.37 11.35
C PRO A 465 24.81 14.30 10.26
N THR A 466 25.19 13.78 9.08
CA THR A 466 25.72 14.55 7.94
C THR A 466 24.67 14.89 6.90
N PHE A 467 23.49 14.29 6.99
CA PHE A 467 22.40 14.47 6.06
C PHE A 467 21.16 15.04 6.76
N HIS A 468 20.52 16.00 6.09
CA HIS A 468 19.26 16.57 6.54
C HIS A 468 18.25 16.46 5.41
N ALA A 469 17.24 15.62 5.58
CA ALA A 469 16.18 15.45 4.61
C ALA A 469 15.40 16.76 4.42
N THR A 470 15.03 17.06 3.17
CA THR A 470 14.11 18.15 2.81
C THR A 470 13.04 17.63 1.85
N THR A 471 12.01 18.43 1.59
CA THR A 471 10.96 18.08 0.62
C THR A 471 11.53 17.79 -0.78
N GLU A 472 12.59 18.50 -1.19
CA GLU A 472 13.25 18.34 -2.49
C GLU A 472 14.33 17.24 -2.50
N SER A 473 14.82 16.85 -1.33
CA SER A 473 15.88 15.84 -1.15
C SER A 473 15.53 14.95 0.05
N PRO A 474 14.55 14.03 -0.09
CA PRO A 474 14.15 13.14 1.00
C PRO A 474 15.20 12.08 1.35
N PHE A 475 16.14 11.81 0.43
CA PHE A 475 17.27 10.90 0.61
C PHE A 475 18.61 11.58 0.28
N GLY A 476 19.71 10.95 0.70
CA GLY A 476 21.05 11.35 0.31
C GLY A 476 21.26 11.26 -1.22
N PRO A 477 22.17 12.06 -1.81
CA PRO A 477 22.34 12.13 -3.26
C PRO A 477 22.65 10.78 -3.95
N ALA A 478 23.43 9.90 -3.30
CA ALA A 478 23.75 8.58 -3.84
C ALA A 478 22.50 7.69 -3.91
N THR A 479 21.64 7.75 -2.89
CA THR A 479 20.39 7.01 -2.83
C THR A 479 19.40 7.50 -3.88
N MET A 480 19.23 8.81 -4.02
CA MET A 480 18.40 9.39 -5.08
C MET A 480 18.89 8.98 -6.47
N ALA A 481 20.21 8.97 -6.70
CA ALA A 481 20.79 8.52 -7.97
C ALA A 481 20.51 7.04 -8.26
N ALA A 482 20.56 6.16 -7.24
CA ALA A 482 20.26 4.74 -7.41
C ALA A 482 18.79 4.49 -7.78
N PHE A 483 17.84 5.21 -7.17
CA PHE A 483 16.43 5.15 -7.56
C PHE A 483 16.20 5.69 -8.97
N ALA A 484 16.88 6.77 -9.36
CA ALA A 484 16.83 7.28 -10.72
C ALA A 484 17.41 6.27 -11.73
N GLU A 485 18.46 5.53 -11.37
CA GLU A 485 18.98 4.45 -12.20
C GLU A 485 17.95 3.30 -12.34
N LEU A 486 17.29 2.91 -11.25
CA LEU A 486 16.22 1.90 -11.27
C LEU A 486 15.06 2.29 -12.20
N SER A 487 14.65 3.56 -12.20
CA SER A 487 13.59 4.03 -13.11
C SER A 487 13.99 3.90 -14.58
N MET A 488 15.28 4.08 -14.91
CA MET A 488 15.79 3.85 -16.26
C MET A 488 15.76 2.36 -16.67
N HIS A 489 15.94 1.42 -15.73
CA HIS A 489 15.76 -0.01 -15.99
C HIS A 489 14.29 -0.44 -16.13
N TYR A 490 13.38 0.26 -15.44
CA TYR A 490 11.94 0.01 -15.54
C TYR A 490 11.37 0.55 -16.86
N TYR A 491 11.57 1.84 -17.14
CA TYR A 491 11.02 2.49 -18.33
C TYR A 491 11.83 2.24 -19.61
N ASP A 492 13.15 2.11 -19.52
CA ASP A 492 14.07 1.87 -20.64
C ASP A 492 13.78 2.72 -21.89
N PRO A 493 13.84 4.05 -21.76
CA PRO A 493 13.39 4.95 -22.81
C PRO A 493 14.24 4.90 -24.07
N THR A 494 15.52 4.54 -23.91
CA THR A 494 16.49 4.38 -25.00
C THR A 494 16.43 3.00 -25.65
N ALA A 495 15.59 2.08 -25.12
CA ALA A 495 15.49 0.70 -25.59
C ALA A 495 16.84 -0.06 -25.59
N ASN A 496 17.71 0.28 -24.64
CA ASN A 496 19.07 -0.25 -24.57
C ASN A 496 19.19 -1.44 -23.62
N HIS A 497 18.20 -1.67 -22.76
CA HIS A 497 18.21 -2.79 -21.83
C HIS A 497 17.54 -4.01 -22.47
N PRO A 498 18.28 -5.12 -22.70
CA PRO A 498 17.66 -6.39 -23.11
C PRO A 498 16.72 -6.90 -22.02
N PHE A 499 15.88 -7.89 -22.35
CA PHE A 499 14.87 -8.46 -21.46
C PHE A 499 15.45 -8.82 -20.08
N GLY A 500 16.61 -9.48 -20.05
CA GLY A 500 17.31 -9.87 -18.83
C GLY A 500 17.82 -8.70 -17.96
N GLN A 501 17.75 -7.46 -18.44
CA GLN A 501 18.13 -6.25 -17.71
C GLN A 501 16.95 -5.33 -17.37
N ARG A 502 15.76 -5.63 -17.88
CA ARG A 502 14.53 -4.90 -17.55
C ARG A 502 14.03 -5.32 -16.16
N VAL A 503 13.82 -4.34 -15.29
CA VAL A 503 13.43 -4.58 -13.89
C VAL A 503 11.99 -4.16 -13.67
N TRP A 504 11.13 -5.09 -13.28
CA TRP A 504 9.78 -4.79 -12.81
C TRP A 504 9.86 -4.18 -11.41
N VAL A 505 9.22 -3.03 -11.22
CA VAL A 505 9.11 -2.38 -9.91
C VAL A 505 7.63 -2.31 -9.53
N PRO A 506 7.11 -3.28 -8.75
CA PRO A 506 5.77 -3.21 -8.19
C PRO A 506 5.75 -2.65 -6.76
N ALA A 507 4.57 -2.21 -6.31
CA ALA A 507 4.27 -2.02 -4.89
C ALA A 507 4.37 -3.37 -4.14
N ALA A 508 4.68 -3.34 -2.85
CA ALA A 508 4.91 -4.57 -2.07
C ALA A 508 3.67 -5.50 -2.11
N GLY A 509 2.48 -4.93 -1.95
CA GLY A 509 1.20 -5.63 -2.06
C GLY A 509 1.00 -6.29 -3.41
N VAL A 510 1.31 -5.57 -4.49
CA VAL A 510 1.18 -6.07 -5.87
C VAL A 510 2.10 -7.26 -6.09
N TRP A 511 3.35 -7.20 -5.58
CA TRP A 511 4.26 -8.35 -5.61
C TRP A 511 3.73 -9.53 -4.81
N ALA A 512 3.29 -9.30 -3.57
CA ALA A 512 2.76 -10.37 -2.71
C ALA A 512 1.58 -11.09 -3.37
N ASN A 513 0.65 -10.34 -3.94
CA ASN A 513 -0.48 -10.89 -4.66
C ASN A 513 -0.06 -11.64 -5.94
N TYR A 514 0.89 -11.10 -6.70
CA TYR A 514 1.45 -11.77 -7.88
C TYR A 514 2.14 -13.10 -7.52
N ASN A 515 2.83 -13.16 -6.38
CA ASN A 515 3.47 -14.38 -5.90
C ASN A 515 2.45 -15.48 -5.55
N ILE A 516 1.29 -15.10 -4.98
CA ILE A 516 0.15 -16.02 -4.76
C ILE A 516 -0.38 -16.51 -6.11
N LEU A 517 -0.70 -15.58 -7.02
CA LEU A 517 -1.22 -15.87 -8.35
C LEU A 517 -0.35 -16.88 -9.11
N ARG A 518 0.96 -16.61 -9.23
CA ARG A 518 1.87 -17.45 -10.03
C ARG A 518 2.04 -18.87 -9.48
N THR A 519 1.65 -19.11 -8.23
CA THR A 519 1.74 -20.43 -7.59
C THR A 519 0.59 -21.37 -8.01
N GLY A 520 -0.60 -20.82 -8.32
CA GLY A 520 -1.80 -21.63 -8.61
C GLY A 520 -2.38 -21.49 -10.02
N ILE A 521 -2.15 -20.36 -10.70
CA ILE A 521 -2.92 -20.02 -11.92
C ILE A 521 -2.72 -20.97 -13.11
N GLY A 522 -1.60 -21.68 -13.16
CA GLY A 522 -1.24 -22.56 -14.28
C GLY A 522 -2.31 -23.61 -14.60
N ASP A 523 -2.89 -24.25 -13.58
CA ASP A 523 -3.91 -25.30 -13.74
C ASP A 523 -5.30 -24.75 -14.12
N HIS A 524 -5.45 -23.43 -14.05
CA HIS A 524 -6.71 -22.72 -14.22
C HIS A 524 -6.74 -21.84 -15.47
N LEU A 525 -5.73 -21.99 -16.35
CA LEU A 525 -5.57 -21.22 -17.57
C LEU A 525 -5.52 -22.13 -18.80
N THR A 526 -6.22 -21.74 -19.87
CA THR A 526 -6.12 -22.41 -21.18
C THR A 526 -5.97 -21.39 -22.29
N VAL A 527 -5.10 -21.70 -23.26
CA VAL A 527 -4.88 -20.89 -24.46
C VAL A 527 -5.28 -21.69 -25.69
N ASP A 528 -6.16 -21.14 -26.53
CA ASP A 528 -6.48 -21.72 -27.84
C ASP A 528 -5.40 -21.34 -28.87
N PRO A 529 -4.62 -22.32 -29.38
CA PRO A 529 -3.54 -22.04 -30.33
C PRO A 529 -4.02 -21.60 -31.71
N HIS A 530 -5.32 -21.73 -32.03
CA HIS A 530 -5.90 -21.34 -33.32
C HIS A 530 -6.48 -19.93 -33.30
N THR A 531 -7.05 -19.50 -32.16
CA THR A 531 -7.78 -18.24 -32.04
C THR A 531 -7.09 -17.20 -31.15
N SER A 532 -6.00 -17.57 -30.46
CA SER A 532 -5.37 -16.74 -29.41
C SER A 532 -6.33 -16.39 -28.26
N ALA A 533 -7.38 -17.20 -28.05
CA ALA A 533 -8.30 -17.01 -26.92
C ALA A 533 -7.68 -17.52 -25.63
N VAL A 534 -7.61 -16.67 -24.60
CA VAL A 534 -7.17 -17.01 -23.25
C VAL A 534 -8.39 -17.14 -22.35
N GLN A 535 -8.55 -18.28 -21.71
CA GLN A 535 -9.61 -18.52 -20.74
C GLN A 535 -8.99 -18.76 -19.36
N ILE A 536 -9.46 -17.99 -18.39
CA ILE A 536 -9.05 -18.04 -16.99
C ILE A 536 -10.26 -18.53 -16.19
N ARG A 537 -10.06 -19.51 -15.31
CA ARG A 537 -11.11 -20.02 -14.41
C ARG A 537 -10.77 -19.66 -12.98
N SER A 538 -11.73 -19.14 -12.23
CA SER A 538 -11.56 -18.97 -10.80
C SER A 538 -11.55 -20.31 -10.06
N TYR A 539 -10.81 -20.37 -8.95
CA TYR A 539 -10.62 -21.55 -8.13
C TYR A 539 -10.68 -21.22 -6.64
N PHE A 540 -10.94 -22.21 -5.79
CA PHE A 540 -10.91 -22.03 -4.35
C PHE A 540 -9.47 -22.10 -3.84
N ASP A 541 -8.98 -21.01 -3.25
CA ASP A 541 -7.68 -20.96 -2.59
C ASP A 541 -7.83 -21.51 -1.16
N PRO A 542 -7.16 -22.63 -0.82
CA PRO A 542 -7.34 -23.27 0.48
C PRO A 542 -6.69 -22.51 1.64
N VAL A 543 -5.72 -21.63 1.37
CA VAL A 543 -5.08 -20.80 2.39
C VAL A 543 -6.02 -19.65 2.72
N LEU A 544 -6.36 -18.82 1.74
CA LEU A 544 -7.24 -17.66 1.94
C LEU A 544 -8.66 -18.06 2.34
N GLY A 545 -9.10 -19.27 1.97
CA GLY A 545 -10.46 -19.73 2.19
C GLY A 545 -11.49 -19.00 1.32
N THR A 546 -11.06 -18.47 0.18
CA THR A 546 -11.89 -17.68 -0.76
C THR A 546 -11.68 -18.13 -2.20
N VAL A 547 -12.57 -17.70 -3.09
CA VAL A 547 -12.40 -17.87 -4.54
C VAL A 547 -11.36 -16.87 -5.06
N PHE A 548 -10.45 -17.32 -5.92
CA PHE A 548 -9.37 -16.56 -6.51
C PHE A 548 -9.33 -16.80 -8.05
N PRO A 549 -9.20 -15.77 -8.89
CA PRO A 549 -9.27 -14.35 -8.55
C PRO A 549 -10.66 -13.94 -8.01
N ASP A 550 -10.68 -12.93 -7.14
CA ASP A 550 -11.92 -12.31 -6.65
C ASP A 550 -12.58 -11.47 -7.75
N ARG A 551 -13.72 -11.96 -8.25
CA ARG A 551 -14.50 -11.28 -9.30
C ARG A 551 -15.03 -9.92 -8.87
N ALA A 552 -15.22 -9.67 -7.57
CA ALA A 552 -15.64 -8.37 -7.08
C ALA A 552 -14.54 -7.30 -7.17
N ALA A 553 -13.29 -7.73 -7.36
CA ALA A 553 -12.12 -6.88 -7.54
C ALA A 553 -11.68 -6.75 -9.01
N GLY A 554 -12.56 -7.08 -9.97
CA GLY A 554 -12.24 -6.98 -11.40
C GLY A 554 -11.06 -7.87 -11.79
N THR A 555 -10.03 -7.28 -12.39
CA THR A 555 -8.79 -7.97 -12.81
C THR A 555 -7.63 -7.82 -11.82
N ARG A 556 -7.84 -7.18 -10.66
CA ARG A 556 -6.82 -6.91 -9.64
C ARG A 556 -5.91 -8.12 -9.35
N ASP A 557 -6.54 -9.26 -9.08
CA ASP A 557 -5.86 -10.47 -8.65
C ASP A 557 -5.01 -11.11 -9.76
N LEU A 558 -5.24 -10.72 -11.02
CA LEU A 558 -4.56 -11.21 -12.22
C LEU A 558 -3.51 -10.22 -12.76
N ASN A 559 -3.30 -9.08 -12.11
CA ASN A 559 -2.38 -8.05 -12.60
C ASN A 559 -0.98 -8.61 -12.87
N GLY A 560 -0.46 -8.38 -14.07
CA GLY A 560 0.86 -8.85 -14.50
C GLY A 560 0.87 -10.28 -15.06
N LEU A 561 -0.25 -11.03 -15.01
CA LEU A 561 -0.36 -12.34 -15.64
C LEU A 561 -0.06 -12.21 -17.13
N THR A 562 1.07 -12.75 -17.56
CA THR A 562 1.49 -12.69 -18.96
C THR A 562 1.44 -14.04 -19.62
N VAL A 563 0.66 -14.12 -20.69
CA VAL A 563 0.31 -15.36 -21.38
C VAL A 563 0.78 -15.27 -22.82
N PHE A 564 1.61 -16.22 -23.24
CA PHE A 564 2.02 -16.35 -24.62
C PHE A 564 0.82 -16.76 -25.49
N VAL A 565 0.69 -16.10 -26.63
CA VAL A 565 -0.37 -16.36 -27.62
C VAL A 565 0.24 -16.40 -29.01
N LYS A 566 -0.47 -17.01 -29.95
CA LYS A 566 0.00 -17.10 -31.34
C LYS A 566 0.06 -15.73 -32.03
N ASP A 567 -0.97 -14.92 -31.80
CA ASP A 567 -1.13 -13.59 -32.35
C ASP A 567 -1.81 -12.70 -31.31
N SER A 568 -1.07 -11.75 -30.76
CA SER A 568 -1.56 -10.84 -29.73
C SER A 568 -2.48 -9.77 -30.30
N SER A 569 -2.52 -9.51 -31.61
CA SER A 569 -3.42 -8.50 -32.21
C SER A 569 -4.89 -8.94 -32.22
N VAL A 570 -5.14 -10.25 -32.27
CA VAL A 570 -6.50 -10.84 -32.29
C VAL A 570 -6.86 -11.55 -30.98
N ALA A 571 -5.94 -11.56 -30.00
CA ALA A 571 -6.16 -12.25 -28.73
C ALA A 571 -7.38 -11.71 -27.98
N THR A 572 -8.09 -12.61 -27.32
CA THR A 572 -9.21 -12.31 -26.43
C THR A 572 -8.94 -12.95 -25.08
N VAL A 573 -9.44 -12.33 -24.01
CA VAL A 573 -9.26 -12.82 -22.65
C VAL A 573 -10.62 -12.89 -21.96
N SER A 574 -10.87 -13.99 -21.26
CA SER A 574 -12.09 -14.17 -20.47
C SER A 574 -11.78 -14.77 -19.11
N ILE A 575 -12.58 -14.40 -18.10
CA ILE A 575 -12.54 -14.96 -16.76
C ILE A 575 -13.91 -15.57 -16.48
N ASP A 576 -13.96 -16.87 -16.20
CA ASP A 576 -15.19 -17.65 -16.03
C ASP A 576 -16.19 -17.50 -17.20
N GLY A 577 -15.67 -17.30 -18.41
CA GLY A 577 -16.46 -17.11 -19.63
C GLY A 577 -16.86 -15.66 -19.93
N GLU A 578 -16.63 -14.72 -19.00
CA GLU A 578 -16.91 -13.30 -19.22
C GLU A 578 -15.69 -12.59 -19.84
N PRO A 579 -15.85 -11.87 -20.96
CA PRO A 579 -14.74 -11.17 -21.60
C PRO A 579 -14.22 -10.01 -20.76
N ILE A 580 -12.91 -9.77 -20.81
CA ILE A 580 -12.27 -8.58 -20.25
C ILE A 580 -11.51 -7.82 -21.35
N THR A 581 -11.33 -6.51 -21.18
CA THR A 581 -10.65 -5.63 -22.15
C THR A 581 -9.38 -5.00 -21.60
N TYR A 582 -9.09 -5.15 -20.30
CA TYR A 582 -7.92 -4.55 -19.62
C TYR A 582 -6.72 -5.48 -19.68
N PHE A 583 -6.12 -5.59 -20.86
CA PHE A 583 -4.86 -6.28 -21.05
C PHE A 583 -4.01 -5.58 -22.11
N VAL A 584 -2.70 -5.64 -21.93
CA VAL A 584 -1.71 -5.15 -22.90
C VAL A 584 -1.47 -6.24 -23.94
N ARG A 585 -1.42 -5.86 -25.21
CA ARG A 585 -0.96 -6.72 -26.30
C ARG A 585 0.55 -6.51 -26.46
N ASN A 586 1.33 -7.53 -26.15
CA ASN A 586 2.78 -7.42 -26.19
C ASN A 586 3.31 -7.89 -27.55
N PRO A 587 4.33 -7.20 -28.10
CA PRO A 587 5.05 -7.70 -29.26
C PRO A 587 5.81 -8.98 -28.91
N ALA A 588 6.44 -9.58 -29.93
CA ALA A 588 7.33 -10.71 -29.73
C ALA A 588 8.51 -10.32 -28.81
N ASP A 589 8.81 -11.16 -27.83
CA ASP A 589 9.98 -11.02 -26.96
C ASP A 589 11.24 -11.64 -27.59
N GLU A 590 12.33 -11.77 -26.82
CA GLU A 590 13.58 -12.41 -27.27
C GLU A 590 13.42 -13.88 -27.70
N SER A 591 12.36 -14.56 -27.26
CA SER A 591 12.01 -15.91 -27.72
C SER A 591 11.26 -15.92 -29.06
N GLY A 592 10.90 -14.75 -29.59
CA GLY A 592 10.09 -14.58 -30.80
C GLY A 592 8.59 -14.79 -30.58
N ARG A 593 8.14 -14.93 -29.32
CA ARG A 593 6.74 -15.23 -28.98
C ARG A 593 6.00 -13.97 -28.54
N GLN A 594 4.81 -13.75 -29.11
CA GLN A 594 3.90 -12.68 -28.68
C GLN A 594 3.15 -13.09 -27.41
N SER A 595 2.65 -12.11 -26.65
CA SER A 595 1.89 -12.37 -25.42
C SER A 595 0.83 -11.31 -25.15
N ILE A 596 -0.04 -11.58 -24.20
CA ILE A 596 -0.89 -10.57 -23.55
C ILE A 596 -0.53 -10.47 -22.07
N THR A 597 -0.67 -9.29 -21.46
CA THR A 597 -0.50 -9.07 -20.02
C THR A 597 -1.79 -8.52 -19.44
N VAL A 598 -2.42 -9.20 -18.48
CA VAL A 598 -3.62 -8.70 -17.79
C VAL A 598 -3.24 -7.54 -16.85
N VAL A 599 -4.06 -6.49 -16.84
CA VAL A 599 -3.83 -5.26 -16.06
C VAL A 599 -4.98 -5.07 -15.08
N ASP A 600 -4.67 -4.63 -13.86
CA ASP A 600 -5.65 -4.23 -12.84
C ASP A 600 -6.54 -3.07 -13.30
N ASP A 601 -7.85 -3.24 -13.24
CA ASP A 601 -8.89 -2.25 -13.54
C ASP A 601 -9.63 -1.73 -12.29
N ASN A 602 -9.18 -2.09 -11.10
CA ASN A 602 -9.92 -1.89 -9.85
C ASN A 602 -9.77 -0.50 -9.25
N THR A 603 -8.69 0.24 -9.56
CA THR A 603 -8.51 1.64 -9.12
C THR A 603 -8.22 2.60 -10.29
N PRO A 604 -9.23 2.88 -11.14
CA PRO A 604 -9.04 3.76 -12.30
C PRO A 604 -9.21 5.23 -11.94
N THR A 605 -8.34 6.09 -12.47
CA THR A 605 -8.59 7.55 -12.51
C THR A 605 -9.31 7.90 -13.81
N ILE A 606 -10.59 8.22 -13.71
CA ILE A 606 -11.44 8.53 -14.87
C ILE A 606 -11.12 9.93 -15.43
N ILE A 607 -10.92 9.99 -16.76
CA ILE A 607 -10.68 11.22 -17.52
C ILE A 607 -11.88 11.50 -18.43
N LEU A 608 -12.26 10.54 -19.29
CA LEU A 608 -13.49 10.56 -20.10
C LEU A 608 -14.29 9.30 -19.79
N GLY A 609 -15.33 9.44 -18.98
CA GLY A 609 -16.19 8.35 -18.53
C GLY A 609 -17.65 8.57 -18.93
N LYS A 610 -18.57 8.39 -17.98
CA LYS A 610 -20.01 8.61 -18.16
C LYS A 610 -20.41 10.08 -18.09
N VAL A 611 -19.66 10.89 -17.33
CA VAL A 611 -19.92 12.31 -17.12
C VAL A 611 -19.33 13.14 -18.26
N ALA A 612 -20.12 14.09 -18.78
CA ALA A 612 -19.69 14.97 -19.84
C ALA A 612 -18.53 15.88 -19.38
N PRO A 613 -17.43 16.03 -20.15
CA PRO A 613 -16.24 16.79 -19.74
C PRO A 613 -16.51 18.25 -19.39
N GLU A 614 -17.61 18.83 -19.88
CA GLU A 614 -18.05 20.21 -19.59
C GLU A 614 -18.26 20.47 -18.09
N HIS A 615 -18.52 19.41 -17.31
CA HIS A 615 -18.66 19.49 -15.86
C HIS A 615 -17.32 19.64 -15.12
N SER A 616 -16.21 19.25 -15.75
CA SER A 616 -14.89 19.17 -15.11
C SER A 616 -13.76 19.86 -15.91
N ALA A 617 -14.05 20.37 -17.10
CA ALA A 617 -13.06 20.93 -18.02
C ALA A 617 -13.63 22.06 -18.89
N ARG A 618 -12.74 22.95 -19.32
CA ARG A 618 -13.00 23.94 -20.38
C ARG A 618 -12.70 23.32 -21.73
N ILE A 619 -13.65 23.37 -22.64
CA ILE A 619 -13.52 22.71 -23.94
C ILE A 619 -13.22 23.73 -25.04
N SER A 620 -12.27 23.38 -25.90
CA SER A 620 -11.99 24.12 -27.14
C SER A 620 -11.75 23.14 -28.28
N SER A 621 -12.23 23.47 -29.47
CA SER A 621 -12.05 22.64 -30.68
C SER A 621 -11.45 23.46 -31.80
N THR A 622 -10.55 22.86 -32.57
CA THR A 622 -9.90 23.47 -33.74
C THR A 622 -9.91 22.48 -34.90
N GLY A 623 -10.13 22.97 -36.12
CA GLY A 623 -10.12 22.12 -37.31
C GLY A 623 -11.20 21.03 -37.38
N GLY A 624 -12.16 21.04 -36.46
CA GLY A 624 -13.25 20.08 -36.38
C GLY A 624 -14.38 20.52 -35.44
N GLN A 625 -15.47 19.76 -35.45
CA GLN A 625 -16.62 19.92 -34.55
C GLN A 625 -16.59 18.82 -33.49
N TYR A 626 -16.72 19.24 -32.23
CA TYR A 626 -16.81 18.35 -31.09
C TYR A 626 -18.26 18.22 -30.60
N GLU A 627 -18.63 17.01 -30.18
CA GLU A 627 -19.89 16.68 -29.52
C GLU A 627 -19.65 15.62 -28.45
N TRP A 628 -20.29 15.75 -27.28
CA TRP A 628 -20.35 14.67 -26.28
C TRP A 628 -21.56 13.78 -26.54
N ILE A 629 -21.35 12.48 -26.68
CA ILE A 629 -22.42 11.50 -26.87
C ILE A 629 -22.59 10.69 -25.60
N SER A 630 -23.84 10.53 -25.16
CA SER A 630 -24.22 9.68 -24.03
C SER A 630 -25.37 8.75 -24.42
N GLY A 631 -25.33 7.49 -23.97
CA GLY A 631 -26.36 6.48 -24.25
C GLY A 631 -25.77 5.09 -24.49
N GLN A 632 -26.62 4.05 -24.41
CA GLN A 632 -26.18 2.69 -24.67
C GLN A 632 -25.98 2.45 -26.17
N GLU A 633 -24.74 2.54 -26.65
CA GLU A 633 -24.32 1.78 -27.82
C GLU A 633 -24.14 0.30 -27.42
N SER A 634 -24.60 -0.62 -28.26
CA SER A 634 -24.54 -2.06 -27.96
C SER A 634 -23.13 -2.65 -27.94
N SER A 635 -22.13 -1.93 -28.48
CA SER A 635 -20.79 -2.44 -28.73
C SER A 635 -19.68 -1.42 -28.46
N GLY A 636 -19.93 -0.41 -27.61
CA GLY A 636 -19.01 0.68 -27.32
C GLY A 636 -19.12 1.20 -25.89
N PRO A 637 -18.32 2.20 -25.51
CA PRO A 637 -18.45 2.86 -24.21
C PRO A 637 -19.81 3.55 -24.07
N SER A 638 -20.32 3.68 -22.84
CA SER A 638 -21.64 4.27 -22.56
C SER A 638 -21.72 5.79 -22.83
N ALA A 639 -20.57 6.44 -22.95
CA ALA A 639 -20.44 7.82 -23.38
C ALA A 639 -19.05 8.04 -23.99
N PHE A 640 -18.94 9.01 -24.89
CA PHE A 640 -17.69 9.29 -25.61
C PHE A 640 -17.67 10.69 -26.23
N ALA A 641 -16.45 11.19 -26.44
CA ALA A 641 -16.18 12.38 -27.23
C ALA A 641 -16.22 12.02 -28.72
N ARG A 642 -16.97 12.78 -29.52
CA ARG A 642 -17.00 12.70 -30.98
C ARG A 642 -16.35 13.94 -31.57
N LEU A 643 -15.36 13.73 -32.45
CA LEU A 643 -14.67 14.79 -33.17
C LEU A 643 -14.81 14.57 -34.68
N ILE A 644 -15.50 15.49 -35.35
CA ILE A 644 -15.75 15.47 -36.80
C ILE A 644 -14.76 16.42 -37.48
N ALA A 645 -13.89 15.89 -38.34
CA ALA A 645 -12.89 16.67 -39.02
C ALA A 645 -13.47 17.61 -40.08
N GLN A 646 -12.97 18.85 -40.09
CA GLN A 646 -13.24 19.87 -41.12
C GLN A 646 -11.95 20.29 -41.86
N SER A 647 -10.79 20.02 -41.28
CA SER A 647 -9.46 20.19 -41.89
C SER A 647 -8.63 18.91 -41.78
N ASN A 648 -7.40 18.94 -42.31
CA ASN A 648 -6.47 17.80 -42.23
C ASN A 648 -6.15 17.41 -40.78
N VAL A 649 -6.09 18.38 -39.87
CA VAL A 649 -5.95 18.12 -38.44
C VAL A 649 -7.20 18.67 -37.76
N ALA A 650 -7.89 17.82 -37.01
CA ALA A 650 -8.96 18.19 -36.10
C ALA A 650 -8.51 17.88 -34.68
N SER A 651 -8.87 18.75 -33.73
CA SER A 651 -8.50 18.58 -32.33
C SER A 651 -9.58 19.12 -31.40
N VAL A 652 -9.82 18.42 -30.29
CA VAL A 652 -10.53 18.92 -29.13
C VAL A 652 -9.63 18.87 -27.90
N SER A 653 -9.52 19.99 -27.18
CA SER A 653 -8.76 20.12 -25.94
C SER A 653 -9.72 20.28 -24.75
N PHE A 654 -9.53 19.42 -23.76
CA PHE A 654 -10.19 19.45 -22.45
C PHE A 654 -9.22 20.07 -21.44
N GLY A 655 -9.33 21.37 -21.18
CA GLY A 655 -8.57 22.06 -20.13
C GLY A 655 -9.14 21.73 -18.75
N MET A 656 -8.50 20.81 -18.04
CA MET A 656 -9.00 20.23 -16.79
C MET A 656 -9.02 21.27 -15.66
N ASN A 657 -10.12 21.37 -14.93
CA ASN A 657 -10.21 22.27 -13.78
C ASN A 657 -9.24 21.85 -12.67
N SER A 658 -9.29 20.55 -12.32
CA SER A 658 -8.37 19.88 -11.40
C SER A 658 -8.34 18.39 -11.72
N LEU A 659 -7.19 17.88 -12.15
CA LEU A 659 -6.95 16.45 -12.33
C LEU A 659 -5.51 16.14 -11.91
N SER A 660 -5.38 15.24 -10.94
CA SER A 660 -4.10 14.69 -10.52
C SER A 660 -4.09 13.19 -10.73
N VAL A 661 -2.99 12.67 -11.26
CA VAL A 661 -2.80 11.23 -11.52
C VAL A 661 -1.64 10.73 -10.67
N PHE A 662 -1.88 9.69 -9.88
CA PHE A 662 -0.91 9.12 -8.94
C PHE A 662 -0.70 7.64 -9.24
N ASN A 663 0.57 7.19 -9.24
CA ASN A 663 0.96 5.78 -9.41
C ASN A 663 0.39 5.06 -10.65
N ALA A 664 -0.15 5.80 -11.62
CA ALA A 664 -0.66 5.18 -12.83
C ALA A 664 0.49 4.51 -13.58
N THR A 665 0.31 3.25 -13.97
CA THR A 665 1.29 2.52 -14.78
C THR A 665 0.77 2.24 -16.18
N HIS A 666 -0.54 2.40 -16.42
CA HIS A 666 -1.15 2.21 -17.73
C HIS A 666 -2.17 3.31 -18.05
N ILE A 667 -2.42 3.49 -19.35
CA ILE A 667 -3.53 4.27 -19.89
C ILE A 667 -4.45 3.30 -20.62
N ALA A 668 -5.75 3.41 -20.38
CA ALA A 668 -6.77 2.62 -21.07
C ALA A 668 -7.81 3.54 -21.70
N PHE A 669 -8.25 3.20 -22.90
CA PHE A 669 -9.33 3.90 -23.61
C PHE A 669 -9.94 3.01 -24.68
N SER A 670 -11.14 3.39 -25.12
CA SER A 670 -11.76 2.83 -26.32
C SER A 670 -11.88 3.89 -27.39
N TYR A 671 -11.62 3.54 -28.65
CA TYR A 671 -11.73 4.46 -29.78
C TYR A 671 -12.21 3.76 -31.06
N ARG A 672 -12.68 4.57 -32.01
CA ARG A 672 -12.87 4.17 -33.42
C ARG A 672 -12.74 5.36 -34.35
N ILE A 673 -12.35 5.11 -35.59
CA ILE A 673 -12.40 6.08 -36.68
C ILE A 673 -13.44 5.61 -37.70
N ARG A 674 -14.33 6.50 -38.13
CA ARG A 674 -15.45 6.15 -39.02
C ARG A 674 -15.89 7.33 -39.90
N ARG A 675 -16.80 7.05 -40.84
CA ARG A 675 -17.50 8.07 -41.64
C ARG A 675 -18.98 7.72 -41.77
N ASP A 676 -19.84 8.73 -41.72
CA ASP A 676 -21.28 8.54 -41.89
C ASP A 676 -21.70 8.33 -43.36
N ASP A 677 -20.86 8.74 -44.32
CA ASP A 677 -21.13 8.62 -45.76
C ASP A 677 -20.81 7.24 -46.36
N GLY A 678 -20.38 6.29 -45.51
CA GLY A 678 -20.03 4.92 -45.91
C GLY A 678 -18.68 4.79 -46.61
N ALA A 679 -17.93 5.87 -46.83
CA ALA A 679 -16.55 5.78 -47.31
C ALA A 679 -15.63 5.24 -46.21
N ALA A 680 -14.49 4.65 -46.60
CA ALA A 680 -13.48 4.25 -45.64
C ALA A 680 -12.93 5.51 -44.93
N PRO A 681 -12.83 5.51 -43.59
CA PRO A 681 -12.20 6.61 -42.86
C PRO A 681 -10.72 6.73 -43.22
N SER A 682 -10.16 7.92 -42.98
CA SER A 682 -8.71 8.16 -43.03
C SER A 682 -8.26 8.89 -41.77
N GLY A 683 -6.94 8.95 -41.59
CA GLY A 683 -6.31 9.70 -40.52
C GLY A 683 -5.85 8.82 -39.36
N HIS A 684 -5.30 9.50 -38.37
CA HIS A 684 -4.53 8.95 -37.27
C HIS A 684 -5.02 9.52 -35.95
N ALA A 685 -5.36 8.63 -35.02
CA ALA A 685 -5.83 9.02 -33.69
C ALA A 685 -4.64 9.35 -32.79
N SER A 686 -4.74 10.45 -32.05
CA SER A 686 -3.76 10.84 -31.04
C SER A 686 -4.43 11.42 -29.80
N ILE A 687 -3.91 11.08 -28.63
CA ILE A 687 -4.34 11.59 -27.31
C ILE A 687 -3.10 12.19 -26.64
N VAL A 688 -3.13 13.49 -26.36
CA VAL A 688 -2.01 14.22 -25.78
C VAL A 688 -2.36 14.69 -24.39
N PHE A 689 -1.56 14.30 -23.41
CA PHE A 689 -1.62 14.81 -22.04
C PHE A 689 -0.63 15.95 -21.89
N LYS A 690 -1.11 17.09 -21.37
CA LYS A 690 -0.27 18.22 -20.99
C LYS A 690 -0.25 18.36 -19.48
N ARG A 691 0.96 18.35 -18.91
CA ARG A 691 1.20 18.52 -17.48
C ARG A 691 1.43 19.98 -17.10
N ALA A 692 1.32 20.26 -15.80
CA ALA A 692 1.58 21.59 -15.23
C ALA A 692 3.02 22.10 -15.40
N ASP A 693 3.97 21.21 -15.67
CA ASP A 693 5.37 21.55 -15.98
C ASP A 693 5.63 21.70 -17.50
N ALA A 694 4.56 21.81 -18.29
CA ALA A 694 4.56 21.90 -19.75
C ALA A 694 5.07 20.65 -20.50
N THR A 695 5.30 19.53 -19.81
CA THR A 695 5.60 18.25 -20.44
C THR A 695 4.40 17.73 -21.23
N HIS A 696 4.62 17.24 -22.45
CA HIS A 696 3.61 16.55 -23.25
C HIS A 696 3.88 15.05 -23.32
N VAL A 697 2.83 14.25 -23.13
CA VAL A 697 2.85 12.79 -23.29
C VAL A 697 1.81 12.41 -24.33
N GLU A 698 2.25 11.86 -25.46
CA GLU A 698 1.39 11.54 -26.60
C GLU A 698 1.17 10.02 -26.75
N PHE A 699 -0.08 9.61 -26.88
CA PHE A 699 -0.45 8.25 -27.31
C PHE A 699 -1.01 8.36 -28.72
N THR A 700 -0.44 7.65 -29.68
CA THR A 700 -0.76 7.82 -31.12
C THR A 700 -0.73 6.48 -31.86
N ASP A 701 -1.49 6.34 -32.94
CA ASP A 701 -1.44 5.15 -33.81
C ASP A 701 -0.34 5.20 -34.90
N VAL A 702 0.45 6.28 -34.90
CA VAL A 702 1.61 6.50 -35.80
C VAL A 702 2.79 7.10 -35.07
N ILE A 703 4.00 6.79 -35.55
CA ILE A 703 5.26 7.36 -35.06
C ILE A 703 5.27 8.88 -35.31
N PRO A 704 5.41 9.73 -34.27
CA PRO A 704 5.57 11.16 -34.45
C PRO A 704 6.85 11.48 -35.25
N PRO A 705 6.83 12.45 -36.18
CA PRO A 705 7.99 12.76 -37.02
C PRO A 705 9.16 13.39 -36.24
N ALA A 706 8.89 14.06 -35.12
CA ALA A 706 9.89 14.62 -34.23
C ALA A 706 9.34 14.71 -32.79
N LEU A 707 10.22 14.48 -31.81
CA LEU A 707 9.90 14.63 -30.40
C LEU A 707 10.65 15.84 -29.84
N ALA A 708 9.92 16.77 -29.21
CA ALA A 708 10.57 17.88 -28.53
C ALA A 708 11.26 17.40 -27.24
N PRO A 709 12.39 18.02 -26.84
CA PRO A 709 13.06 17.67 -25.58
C PRO A 709 12.09 17.80 -24.40
N GLY A 710 12.09 16.81 -23.51
CA GLY A 710 11.18 16.80 -22.36
C GLY A 710 9.82 16.14 -22.60
N ASN A 711 9.49 15.74 -23.84
CA ASN A 711 8.23 15.05 -24.15
C ASN A 711 8.42 13.54 -24.35
N SER A 712 7.32 12.81 -24.33
CA SER A 712 7.31 11.37 -24.60
C SER A 712 6.14 10.96 -25.48
N TYR A 713 6.24 9.77 -26.07
CA TYR A 713 5.14 9.16 -26.80
C TYR A 713 5.10 7.63 -26.68
N ALA A 714 3.92 7.05 -26.87
CA ALA A 714 3.74 5.61 -27.07
C ALA A 714 2.81 5.35 -28.27
N ILE A 715 3.00 4.18 -28.89
CA ILE A 715 2.23 3.76 -30.05
C ILE A 715 1.20 2.72 -29.62
N PHE A 716 -0.03 2.85 -30.10
CA PHE A 716 -1.03 1.80 -30.03
C PHE A 716 -1.41 1.27 -31.42
N ASP A 717 -2.09 0.14 -31.45
CA ASP A 717 -2.47 -0.54 -32.70
C ASP A 717 -3.25 0.40 -33.63
N GLN A 718 -3.03 0.27 -34.93
CA GLN A 718 -3.77 1.09 -35.90
C GLN A 718 -5.23 0.68 -35.96
N HIS A 719 -6.10 1.66 -36.23
CA HIS A 719 -7.51 1.40 -36.43
C HIS A 719 -7.71 0.44 -37.61
N ASN A 720 -8.52 -0.60 -37.40
CA ASN A 720 -8.94 -1.45 -38.50
C ASN A 720 -9.98 -0.70 -39.34
N SER A 721 -9.96 -0.88 -40.67
CA SER A 721 -10.90 -0.22 -41.60
C SER A 721 -12.38 -0.57 -41.37
N GLY A 722 -12.66 -1.53 -40.48
CA GLY A 722 -14.00 -2.01 -40.13
C GLY A 722 -14.87 -1.05 -39.29
N GLN A 723 -14.38 0.14 -38.94
CA GLN A 723 -15.12 1.16 -38.18
C GLN A 723 -15.66 0.68 -36.81
N GLN A 724 -15.09 -0.41 -36.26
CA GLN A 724 -15.49 -0.99 -34.97
C GLN A 724 -14.74 -0.34 -33.81
N TRP A 725 -15.35 -0.38 -32.62
CA TRP A 725 -14.67 0.01 -31.38
C TRP A 725 -13.50 -0.92 -31.09
N GLN A 726 -12.40 -0.31 -30.67
CA GLN A 726 -11.21 -0.99 -30.18
C GLN A 726 -10.90 -0.49 -28.78
N SER A 727 -10.69 -1.41 -27.84
CA SER A 727 -10.18 -1.11 -26.51
C SER A 727 -8.68 -1.31 -26.47
N THR A 728 -7.98 -0.32 -25.92
CA THR A 728 -6.54 -0.22 -25.91
C THR A 728 -6.08 -0.02 -24.48
N THR A 729 -5.08 -0.79 -24.04
CA THR A 729 -4.38 -0.60 -22.76
C THR A 729 -2.88 -0.50 -23.04
N ILE A 730 -2.27 0.63 -22.68
CA ILE A 730 -0.87 0.96 -22.99
C ILE A 730 -0.11 1.14 -21.68
N PRO A 731 0.99 0.41 -21.47
CA PRO A 731 1.83 0.62 -20.30
C PRO A 731 2.73 1.85 -20.46
N GLN A 732 2.91 2.63 -19.40
CA GLN A 732 3.81 3.78 -19.40
C GLN A 732 5.29 3.37 -19.58
N HIS A 733 5.68 2.15 -19.20
CA HIS A 733 7.02 1.60 -19.47
C HIS A 733 7.31 1.33 -20.95
N SER A 734 6.34 1.59 -21.86
CA SER A 734 6.53 1.55 -23.31
C SER A 734 6.79 2.93 -23.92
N LEU A 735 6.66 4.00 -23.12
CA LEU A 735 6.90 5.37 -23.57
C LEU A 735 8.35 5.51 -24.06
N ARG A 736 8.50 6.26 -25.15
CA ARG A 736 9.78 6.67 -25.73
C ARG A 736 9.96 8.15 -25.51
N TRP A 737 11.16 8.57 -25.14
CA TRP A 737 11.52 9.98 -25.03
C TRP A 737 12.93 10.26 -25.52
N SER A 738 13.25 11.54 -25.69
CA SER A 738 14.53 11.95 -26.27
C SER A 738 15.70 11.63 -25.35
N GLU A 739 16.84 11.24 -25.93
CA GLU A 739 18.06 10.90 -25.17
C GLU A 739 18.65 12.10 -24.43
N ASP A 740 18.34 13.31 -24.87
CA ASP A 740 18.78 14.58 -24.27
C ASP A 740 17.84 15.07 -23.15
N TRP A 741 16.97 14.21 -22.61
CA TRP A 741 16.13 14.56 -21.46
C TRP A 741 17.00 14.94 -20.25
N VAL A 742 16.86 16.19 -19.80
CA VAL A 742 17.56 16.79 -18.64
C VAL A 742 16.61 17.21 -17.51
N GLY A 743 15.35 16.77 -17.57
CA GLY A 743 14.35 17.09 -16.55
C GLY A 743 14.66 16.46 -15.19
N ARG A 744 13.96 16.92 -14.15
CA ARG A 744 13.92 16.21 -12.86
C ARG A 744 12.79 15.18 -12.79
N ARG A 745 11.71 15.40 -13.56
CA ARG A 745 10.48 14.59 -13.57
C ARG A 745 10.31 13.88 -14.90
N LEU A 746 10.18 12.56 -14.87
CA LEU A 746 10.01 11.79 -16.10
C LEU A 746 8.75 12.24 -16.86
N PRO A 747 8.77 12.20 -18.21
CA PRO A 747 7.63 12.59 -19.05
C PRO A 747 6.56 11.49 -19.06
N LEU A 748 5.87 11.35 -17.93
CA LEU A 748 4.85 10.34 -17.67
C LEU A 748 3.51 11.01 -17.40
N VAL A 749 2.40 10.30 -17.57
CA VAL A 749 1.05 10.77 -17.18
C VAL A 749 0.90 10.67 -15.66
N LEU A 750 1.59 11.54 -14.94
CA LEU A 750 1.64 11.61 -13.48
C LEU A 750 1.64 13.07 -12.99
N GLY A 751 1.12 13.26 -11.77
CA GLY A 751 0.93 14.57 -11.17
C GLY A 751 -0.24 15.32 -11.79
N ARG A 752 -0.17 16.66 -11.76
CA ARG A 752 -1.24 17.54 -12.23
C ARG A 752 -1.30 17.59 -13.76
N ILE A 753 -2.46 17.24 -14.31
CA ILE A 753 -2.79 17.32 -15.74
C ILE A 753 -3.55 18.63 -15.99
N GLU A 754 -3.00 19.49 -16.85
CA GLU A 754 -3.64 20.75 -17.25
C GLU A 754 -4.66 20.55 -18.36
N SER A 755 -4.33 19.71 -19.34
CA SER A 755 -5.24 19.41 -20.42
C SER A 755 -5.03 18.03 -21.00
N VAL A 756 -6.12 17.48 -21.54
CA VAL A 756 -6.11 16.30 -22.38
C VAL A 756 -6.62 16.72 -23.76
N GLU A 757 -5.89 16.40 -24.81
CA GLU A 757 -6.23 16.77 -26.18
C GLU A 757 -6.45 15.50 -27.01
N VAL A 758 -7.58 15.41 -27.71
CA VAL A 758 -7.91 14.32 -28.63
C VAL A 758 -7.81 14.87 -30.05
N GLN A 759 -6.96 14.27 -30.86
CA GLN A 759 -6.60 14.72 -32.20
C GLN A 759 -6.90 13.65 -33.24
N LEU A 760 -7.42 14.07 -34.39
CA LEU A 760 -7.50 13.29 -35.61
C LEU A 760 -6.61 13.98 -36.66
N LYS A 761 -5.44 13.38 -36.94
CA LYS A 761 -4.42 13.89 -37.86
C LYS A 761 -4.58 13.24 -39.24
N ASP A 762 -4.13 13.92 -40.30
CA ASP A 762 -4.24 13.44 -41.69
C ASP A 762 -5.65 13.03 -42.12
N ALA A 763 -6.64 13.72 -41.55
CA ALA A 763 -8.06 13.51 -41.77
C ALA A 763 -8.52 14.12 -43.11
N ARG A 764 -9.58 13.57 -43.68
CA ARG A 764 -10.41 14.25 -44.67
C ARG A 764 -11.61 14.88 -43.98
N PRO A 765 -12.18 15.97 -44.53
CA PRO A 765 -13.45 16.49 -44.06
C PRO A 765 -14.52 15.39 -43.96
N GLY A 766 -15.19 15.31 -42.82
CA GLY A 766 -16.19 14.29 -42.50
C GLY A 766 -15.64 12.98 -41.91
N ASP A 767 -14.33 12.83 -41.74
CA ASP A 767 -13.79 11.75 -40.90
C ASP A 767 -14.14 12.03 -39.43
N ILE A 768 -14.50 10.97 -38.69
CA ILE A 768 -14.98 11.04 -37.32
C ILE A 768 -14.07 10.19 -36.43
N LEU A 769 -13.49 10.82 -35.41
CA LEU A 769 -12.82 10.14 -34.31
C LEU A 769 -13.75 10.13 -33.11
N GLU A 770 -13.99 8.94 -32.54
CA GLU A 770 -14.72 8.78 -31.29
C GLU A 770 -13.82 8.13 -30.24
N VAL A 771 -13.78 8.71 -29.04
CA VAL A 771 -12.94 8.26 -27.90
C VAL A 771 -13.78 8.28 -26.63
N GLY A 772 -13.80 7.16 -25.91
CA GLY A 772 -14.49 7.03 -24.62
C GLY A 772 -13.76 6.07 -23.69
N ASP A 773 -14.23 5.98 -22.45
CA ASP A 773 -13.61 5.16 -21.40
C ASP A 773 -12.11 5.46 -21.19
N LEU A 774 -11.70 6.72 -21.39
CA LEU A 774 -10.32 7.16 -21.21
C LEU A 774 -10.03 7.31 -19.71
N LYS A 775 -9.04 6.56 -19.23
CA LYS A 775 -8.64 6.51 -17.83
C LYS A 775 -7.18 6.12 -17.69
N THR A 776 -6.63 6.42 -16.53
CA THR A 776 -5.35 5.84 -16.11
C THR A 776 -5.61 4.69 -15.14
N LEU A 777 -4.79 3.66 -15.20
CA LEU A 777 -4.89 2.49 -14.34
C LEU A 777 -3.68 2.42 -13.42
N ARG A 778 -3.97 2.24 -12.13
CA ARG A 778 -2.99 1.99 -11.08
C ARG A 778 -3.25 0.59 -10.51
N PRO A 779 -2.31 -0.35 -10.69
CA PRO A 779 -2.33 -1.61 -9.97
C PRO A 779 -2.29 -1.41 -8.46
N SER A 780 -3.18 -2.10 -7.75
CA SER A 780 -3.25 -2.13 -6.30
C SER A 780 -3.52 -3.57 -5.86
N ALA A 781 -2.92 -4.03 -4.77
CA ALA A 781 -3.33 -5.30 -4.17
C ALA A 781 -4.41 -5.15 -3.09
N ASN A 782 -4.78 -3.90 -2.77
CA ASN A 782 -5.69 -3.61 -1.67
C ASN A 782 -7.04 -4.31 -1.85
N GLY A 783 -7.61 -4.73 -0.73
CA GLY A 783 -8.91 -5.36 -0.67
C GLY A 783 -10.01 -4.45 -1.22
N VAL A 784 -11.10 -5.04 -1.71
CA VAL A 784 -12.32 -4.32 -2.06
C VAL A 784 -13.33 -4.48 -0.93
N SER A 785 -14.24 -3.51 -0.78
CA SER A 785 -15.35 -3.69 0.14
C SER A 785 -16.28 -4.80 -0.35
N GLN A 786 -16.81 -5.59 0.58
CA GLN A 786 -17.70 -6.73 0.25
C GLN A 786 -18.93 -6.30 -0.57
N ASN A 787 -19.38 -5.06 -0.40
CA ASN A 787 -20.54 -4.50 -1.11
C ASN A 787 -20.15 -3.68 -2.35
N GLN A 788 -18.88 -3.72 -2.79
CA GLN A 788 -18.35 -2.93 -3.90
C GLN A 788 -18.68 -1.43 -3.78
N THR A 789 -18.58 -0.91 -2.56
CA THR A 789 -18.70 0.50 -2.25
C THR A 789 -17.34 1.19 -2.17
N VAL A 790 -17.34 2.47 -2.50
CA VAL A 790 -16.20 3.39 -2.43
C VAL A 790 -16.49 4.52 -1.45
N VAL A 791 -15.46 5.31 -1.16
CA VAL A 791 -15.52 6.51 -0.34
C VAL A 791 -15.39 7.75 -1.21
N ALA A 792 -16.19 8.77 -0.92
CA ALA A 792 -16.06 10.12 -1.45
C ALA A 792 -15.81 11.09 -0.28
N ALA A 793 -14.63 11.69 -0.23
CA ALA A 793 -14.20 12.57 0.85
C ALA A 793 -13.37 13.75 0.33
N GLY A 794 -13.20 14.75 1.16
CA GLY A 794 -12.35 15.90 0.87
C GLY A 794 -12.41 16.94 1.98
N ARG A 795 -11.86 18.11 1.70
CA ARG A 795 -11.81 19.24 2.63
C ARG A 795 -12.59 20.42 2.09
N VAL A 796 -13.29 21.11 2.99
CA VAL A 796 -13.87 22.43 2.71
C VAL A 796 -12.95 23.50 3.27
N THR A 797 -12.54 24.42 2.41
CA THR A 797 -11.72 25.58 2.78
C THR A 797 -12.43 26.89 2.51
N GLY A 798 -12.19 27.89 3.36
CA GLY A 798 -12.70 29.26 3.22
C GLY A 798 -11.62 30.27 2.82
N LEU A 799 -11.77 31.51 3.29
CA LEU A 799 -10.82 32.60 3.01
C LEU A 799 -9.38 32.23 3.41
N ALA A 800 -8.43 32.57 2.52
CA ALA A 800 -7.01 32.26 2.66
C ALA A 800 -6.67 30.76 2.79
N GLY A 801 -7.51 29.86 2.26
CA GLY A 801 -7.27 28.41 2.28
C GLY A 801 -7.42 27.77 3.67
N LYS A 802 -8.03 28.48 4.64
CA LYS A 802 -8.26 27.95 5.98
C LYS A 802 -9.37 26.91 5.97
N ALA A 803 -9.20 25.86 6.79
CA ALA A 803 -10.24 24.89 7.10
C ALA A 803 -11.57 25.56 7.49
N ALA A 804 -12.68 25.09 6.92
CA ALA A 804 -14.02 25.54 7.27
C ALA A 804 -14.76 24.45 8.05
N ALA A 805 -14.82 24.61 9.38
CA ALA A 805 -15.47 23.66 10.29
C ALA A 805 -16.99 23.88 10.40
N GLY A 806 -17.74 22.81 10.68
CA GLY A 806 -19.19 22.88 10.88
C GLY A 806 -19.99 23.18 9.62
N VAL A 807 -19.37 23.09 8.44
CA VAL A 807 -20.03 23.33 7.15
C VAL A 807 -20.81 22.08 6.76
N THR A 808 -22.08 22.28 6.42
CA THR A 808 -22.90 21.21 5.84
C THR A 808 -22.45 20.93 4.41
N VAL A 809 -22.14 19.66 4.13
CA VAL A 809 -21.86 19.15 2.79
C VAL A 809 -22.98 18.20 2.40
N THR A 810 -23.56 18.41 1.22
CA THR A 810 -24.59 17.54 0.64
C THR A 810 -23.99 16.78 -0.54
N GLY A 811 -24.39 15.53 -0.69
CA GLY A 811 -24.03 14.69 -1.82
C GLY A 811 -25.27 14.04 -2.40
N ASP A 812 -25.45 14.14 -3.71
CA ASP A 812 -26.45 13.39 -4.48
C ASP A 812 -25.72 12.29 -5.27
N PHE A 813 -25.99 11.03 -4.96
CA PHE A 813 -25.33 9.85 -5.56
C PHE A 813 -26.39 9.07 -6.34
N ASP A 814 -26.49 9.30 -7.65
CA ASP A 814 -27.54 8.73 -8.52
C ASP A 814 -28.98 8.96 -8.01
N GLY A 815 -29.28 10.13 -7.44
CA GLY A 815 -30.57 10.47 -6.85
C GLY A 815 -30.67 10.18 -5.34
N LEU A 816 -29.72 9.44 -4.75
CA LEU A 816 -29.66 9.21 -3.32
C LEU A 816 -28.97 10.37 -2.61
N LYS A 817 -29.77 11.22 -1.98
CA LYS A 817 -29.28 12.38 -1.24
C LYS A 817 -28.79 12.01 0.15
N ARG A 818 -27.59 12.47 0.49
CA ARG A 818 -26.95 12.32 1.80
C ARG A 818 -26.38 13.67 2.25
N GLN A 819 -26.18 13.80 3.56
CA GLN A 819 -25.60 14.99 4.16
C GLN A 819 -24.58 14.59 5.22
N THR A 820 -23.53 15.38 5.34
CA THR A 820 -22.53 15.31 6.42
C THR A 820 -22.13 16.72 6.84
N VAL A 821 -21.29 16.84 7.87
CA VAL A 821 -20.77 18.10 8.39
C VAL A 821 -19.26 18.02 8.50
N THR A 822 -18.56 19.09 8.13
CA THR A 822 -17.11 19.14 8.24
C THR A 822 -16.65 19.19 9.69
N ASP A 823 -15.54 18.51 9.99
CA ASP A 823 -14.90 18.56 11.29
C ASP A 823 -14.06 19.85 11.49
N ALA A 824 -13.31 19.94 12.59
CA ALA A 824 -12.45 21.09 12.89
C ALA A 824 -11.38 21.38 11.84
N ALA A 825 -10.94 20.37 11.07
CA ALA A 825 -9.98 20.51 9.98
C ALA A 825 -10.65 20.81 8.62
N GLY A 826 -11.98 20.89 8.58
CA GLY A 826 -12.75 21.08 7.36
C GLY A 826 -12.99 19.78 6.59
N PHE A 827 -12.63 18.62 7.15
CA PHE A 827 -12.72 17.33 6.49
C PHE A 827 -14.15 16.78 6.51
N TYR A 828 -14.61 16.19 5.41
CA TYR A 828 -15.91 15.54 5.28
C TYR A 828 -15.78 14.21 4.54
N VAL A 829 -16.73 13.30 4.80
CA VAL A 829 -16.72 11.96 4.20
C VAL A 829 -18.15 11.48 3.92
N PHE A 830 -18.32 10.85 2.76
CA PHE A 830 -19.43 9.98 2.41
C PHE A 830 -18.89 8.56 2.16
N SER A 831 -19.01 7.69 3.16
CA SER A 831 -18.63 6.28 3.04
C SER A 831 -19.76 5.42 2.49
N GLY A 832 -19.45 4.26 1.93
CA GLY A 832 -20.44 3.28 1.47
C GLY A 832 -21.18 3.72 0.20
N VAL A 833 -20.57 4.56 -0.63
CA VAL A 833 -21.15 4.98 -1.91
C VAL A 833 -20.98 3.84 -2.92
N LYS A 834 -22.01 3.54 -3.71
CA LYS A 834 -21.91 2.47 -4.72
C LYS A 834 -20.81 2.83 -5.75
N ARG A 835 -19.95 1.88 -6.08
CA ARG A 835 -18.97 2.07 -7.16
C ARG A 835 -19.69 2.33 -8.49
N GLY A 836 -19.16 3.28 -9.25
CA GLY A 836 -19.67 3.74 -10.54
C GLY A 836 -20.83 4.74 -10.46
N SER A 837 -21.18 5.20 -9.25
CA SER A 837 -22.15 6.27 -9.05
C SER A 837 -21.66 7.61 -9.58
N ILE A 838 -22.59 8.42 -10.10
CA ILE A 838 -22.34 9.82 -10.44
C ILE A 838 -22.71 10.66 -9.21
N ALA A 839 -21.75 11.41 -8.71
CA ALA A 839 -21.87 12.21 -7.51
C ALA A 839 -21.93 13.71 -7.83
N ALA A 840 -22.94 14.39 -7.28
CA ALA A 840 -23.01 15.85 -7.19
C ALA A 840 -22.81 16.27 -5.73
N ILE A 841 -21.61 16.71 -5.37
CA ILE A 841 -21.24 17.10 -4.00
C ILE A 841 -21.18 18.61 -3.90
N LYS A 842 -21.72 19.21 -2.82
CA LYS A 842 -21.77 20.66 -2.64
C LYS A 842 -21.64 21.08 -1.17
N ALA A 843 -21.01 22.23 -0.96
CA ALA A 843 -21.06 22.98 0.30
C ALA A 843 -21.74 24.33 0.05
N GLY A 844 -23.01 24.46 0.44
CA GLY A 844 -23.85 25.59 0.02
C GLY A 844 -24.04 25.61 -1.50
N SER A 845 -23.60 26.68 -2.17
CA SER A 845 -23.63 26.79 -3.64
C SER A 845 -22.33 26.34 -4.31
N CYS A 846 -21.27 26.05 -3.54
CA CYS A 846 -19.97 25.71 -4.09
C CYS A 846 -19.86 24.21 -4.38
N ALA A 847 -19.22 23.88 -5.50
CA ALA A 847 -18.90 22.53 -5.93
C ALA A 847 -17.39 22.25 -5.78
N PRO A 848 -16.96 20.98 -5.83
CA PRO A 848 -15.55 20.61 -5.84
C PRO A 848 -14.78 21.30 -6.97
N THR A 849 -13.50 21.55 -6.73
CA THR A 849 -12.60 22.16 -7.73
C THR A 849 -12.44 21.29 -8.98
N ARG A 850 -12.60 19.97 -8.85
CA ARG A 850 -12.60 19.00 -9.95
C ARG A 850 -13.80 19.14 -10.91
N GLY A 851 -14.93 19.63 -10.41
CA GLY A 851 -16.18 19.73 -11.18
C GLY A 851 -17.42 19.57 -10.31
N ASP A 852 -18.59 19.86 -10.87
CA ASP A 852 -19.88 19.74 -10.18
C ASP A 852 -20.50 18.33 -10.25
N LEU A 853 -20.03 17.49 -11.17
CA LEU A 853 -20.32 16.06 -11.27
C LEU A 853 -19.03 15.23 -11.32
N ILE A 854 -18.98 14.14 -10.57
CA ILE A 854 -17.81 13.25 -10.48
C ILE A 854 -18.27 11.80 -10.59
N GLU A 855 -17.58 11.00 -11.39
CA GLU A 855 -17.80 9.55 -11.46
C GLU A 855 -16.94 8.82 -10.43
N LEU A 856 -17.56 8.05 -9.55
CA LEU A 856 -16.90 7.40 -8.41
C LEU A 856 -16.60 5.92 -8.70
N GLU A 857 -15.58 5.66 -9.53
CA GLU A 857 -15.11 4.29 -9.84
C GLU A 857 -14.05 3.76 -8.87
N MET A 858 -13.47 4.63 -8.04
CA MET A 858 -12.53 4.27 -6.96
C MET A 858 -12.79 5.10 -5.70
N ASN A 859 -12.05 4.83 -4.63
CA ASN A 859 -12.06 5.71 -3.46
C ASN A 859 -11.42 7.05 -3.83
N GLU A 860 -12.14 8.15 -3.58
CA GLU A 860 -11.77 9.50 -3.94
C GLU A 860 -11.79 10.36 -2.66
N VAL A 861 -10.62 10.76 -2.17
CA VAL A 861 -10.48 11.48 -0.89
C VAL A 861 -9.90 12.89 -1.04
N GLU A 862 -9.82 13.38 -2.29
CA GLU A 862 -9.37 14.73 -2.64
C GLU A 862 -10.46 15.53 -3.36
N ILE A 863 -11.72 15.31 -2.99
CA ILE A 863 -12.86 16.07 -3.50
C ILE A 863 -12.96 17.40 -2.74
N ASP A 864 -11.95 18.25 -2.90
CA ASP A 864 -11.81 19.49 -2.13
C ASP A 864 -12.73 20.60 -2.67
N ILE A 865 -13.41 21.31 -1.76
CA ILE A 865 -14.34 22.41 -2.03
C ILE A 865 -13.80 23.72 -1.48
N ASP A 866 -13.78 24.74 -2.33
CA ASP A 866 -13.42 26.09 -1.95
C ASP A 866 -14.67 26.97 -1.86
N LEU A 867 -14.88 27.61 -0.71
CA LEU A 867 -16.01 28.52 -0.48
C LEU A 867 -15.81 29.90 -1.10
N ARG A 868 -14.63 30.18 -1.69
CA ARG A 868 -14.41 31.40 -2.46
C ARG A 868 -15.29 31.40 -3.72
N PRO A 869 -15.91 32.53 -4.09
CA PRO A 869 -16.58 32.64 -5.38
C PRO A 869 -15.56 32.39 -6.49
N PHE A 870 -15.89 31.55 -7.48
CA PHE A 870 -15.10 31.46 -8.71
C PHE A 870 -15.05 32.84 -9.35
N SER A 871 -13.86 33.46 -9.36
CA SER A 871 -13.60 34.77 -9.99
C SER A 871 -13.34 34.65 -11.47
#